data_AF-A0AA42PHV1-F1
#
_entry.id   AF-A0AA42PHV1-F1
#
_cell.length_a   1.000
_cell.length_b   1.000
_cell.length_c   1.000
_cell.angle_alpha   90.00
_cell.angle_beta   90.00
_cell.angle_gamma   90.00
#
_symmetry.space_group_name_H-M   'P 1'
#
loop_
_entity.id
_entity.type
_entity.pdbx_description
1 polymer ?
#
loop_
_entity_poly.entity_id
_entity_poly.type
_entity_poly.pdbx_seq_one_letter_code
_entity_poly.pdbx_strand_id
1 'polypeptide(L)'
;MTLATMAPFLIGVAVLLVGLLGLAGLFKAFYRKVDQGVALIVNDMSSTPKVHFTGALIIPVLYRAELMRISLITLQIDRRGKEGLICRDNMRADIAVAFYLRVNETQADVLRVAKAIGADRASDKHAVDELFNAKFSEALKTVGKKFDFTELFEKRQEFRDEIIAVIGNDLNGYVLEDVAIDYLEQTPKSLLDQFNILDAQGIRKITELTAAQNVVTNELEQNEKLAITKKNVEAREALLALERQQAEAEARQKREIETIRAREEAETAKVQEEQRQLSENARIEAQQLIEIRDQNRLREVEVAEQNRQRAVAIEAERVERARQLEQVTTDREVQLQGVERDKVVEQGKMDVANITRERISIDKTVAQEEERIKEVREVSEADRQKQVLILEAEAKAQESLVREVKEAQARETASKHRAVELTTLAQAEHEAAGKQAEAKRLLADALRAEQAAPGLAEAQVREASALAIEKVGIAEARVIEAKAEASLKQGSNEARVLAETLQAQAQGEEKMGLARATATESLGNAEAGVVQKKLLAEAEGLVRKFEAIASLSDQARGHEEFRMMLDNSLKQALASIEAGKEVSRENANVIASALRNADIDLVGGDGGMFENLVKAVSLGKSIEGFAGKSPIVQELMQRYLGVAVAEPAPRQIAEDAETVPTVSATVLDSAR
;
A
#
# COMPACT_ATOMS: atom_id res chain seq x y z
N MET A 1 -60.86 -14.75 -91.05
CA MET A 1 -60.47 -16.18 -91.06
C MET A 1 -61.62 -16.99 -90.48
N THR A 2 -61.99 -18.12 -91.08
CA THR A 2 -63.13 -18.96 -90.68
C THR A 2 -62.77 -19.82 -89.46
N LEU A 3 -63.74 -20.09 -88.58
CA LEU A 3 -63.57 -20.87 -87.33
C LEU A 3 -62.85 -22.22 -87.55
N ALA A 4 -63.06 -22.84 -88.71
CA ALA A 4 -62.45 -24.12 -89.10
C ALA A 4 -60.92 -24.07 -89.30
N THR A 5 -60.36 -22.91 -89.67
CA THR A 5 -58.90 -22.75 -89.86
C THR A 5 -58.17 -22.41 -88.56
N MET A 6 -58.87 -21.89 -87.55
CA MET A 6 -58.31 -21.52 -86.24
C MET A 6 -58.36 -22.66 -85.20
N ALA A 7 -59.29 -23.61 -85.36
CA ALA A 7 -59.48 -24.72 -84.43
C ALA A 7 -58.23 -25.60 -84.16
N PRO A 8 -57.47 -26.10 -85.16
CA PRO A 8 -56.29 -26.93 -84.89
C PRO A 8 -55.15 -26.15 -84.25
N PHE A 9 -55.02 -24.85 -84.55
CA PHE A 9 -54.06 -23.96 -83.91
C PHE A 9 -54.41 -23.72 -82.44
N LEU A 10 -55.69 -23.48 -82.13
CA LEU A 10 -56.17 -23.32 -80.75
C LEU A 10 -56.02 -24.60 -79.91
N ILE A 11 -56.27 -25.78 -80.51
CA ILE A 11 -56.04 -27.07 -79.85
C ILE A 11 -54.54 -27.29 -79.60
N GLY A 12 -53.68 -26.99 -80.56
CA GLY A 12 -52.22 -27.06 -80.40
C GLY A 12 -51.70 -26.16 -79.27
N VAL A 13 -52.19 -24.91 -79.22
CA VAL A 13 -51.90 -23.97 -78.13
C VAL A 13 -52.42 -24.49 -76.78
N ALA A 14 -53.64 -25.05 -76.74
CA ALA A 14 -54.21 -25.60 -75.51
C ALA A 14 -53.43 -26.81 -74.99
N VAL A 15 -53.03 -27.74 -75.86
CA VAL A 15 -52.20 -28.91 -75.48
C VAL A 15 -50.82 -28.46 -74.98
N LEU A 16 -50.20 -27.49 -75.65
CA LEU A 16 -48.94 -26.91 -75.21
C LEU A 16 -49.09 -26.25 -73.84
N LEU A 17 -50.18 -25.51 -73.62
CA LEU A 17 -50.46 -24.84 -72.35
C LEU A 17 -50.74 -25.84 -71.22
N VAL A 18 -51.46 -26.93 -71.48
CA VAL A 18 -51.65 -28.04 -70.53
C VAL A 18 -50.33 -28.75 -70.23
N GLY A 19 -49.50 -28.99 -71.25
CA GLY A 19 -48.17 -29.56 -71.06
C GLY A 19 -47.26 -28.68 -70.21
N LEU A 20 -47.30 -27.37 -70.42
CA LEU A 20 -46.53 -26.37 -69.67
C LEU A 20 -47.03 -26.25 -68.22
N LEU A 21 -48.35 -26.27 -68.00
CA LEU A 21 -48.95 -26.33 -66.67
C LEU A 21 -48.61 -27.63 -65.94
N GLY A 22 -48.62 -28.76 -66.66
CA GLY A 22 -48.19 -30.05 -66.13
C GLY A 22 -46.72 -30.02 -65.70
N LEU A 23 -45.84 -29.49 -66.53
CA LEU A 23 -44.41 -29.33 -66.23
C LEU A 23 -44.20 -28.38 -65.02
N ALA A 24 -44.94 -27.27 -64.95
CA ALA A 24 -44.88 -26.34 -63.83
C ALA A 24 -45.38 -26.97 -62.52
N GLY A 25 -46.45 -27.78 -62.57
CA GLY A 25 -46.94 -28.56 -61.44
C GLY A 25 -45.92 -29.59 -60.95
N LEU A 26 -45.23 -30.25 -61.89
CA LEU A 26 -44.19 -31.25 -61.60
C LEU A 26 -42.94 -30.59 -61.00
N PHE A 27 -42.53 -29.43 -61.52
CA PHE A 27 -41.47 -28.62 -60.94
C PHE A 27 -41.81 -28.15 -59.52
N LYS A 28 -43.05 -27.68 -59.29
CA LYS A 28 -43.53 -27.32 -57.95
C LYS A 28 -43.52 -28.52 -56.99
N ALA A 29 -43.89 -29.71 -57.45
CA ALA A 29 -43.92 -30.92 -56.64
C ALA A 29 -42.50 -31.40 -56.27
N PHE A 30 -41.53 -31.22 -57.17
CA PHE A 30 -40.15 -31.68 -56.97
C PHE A 30 -39.27 -30.63 -56.28
N TYR A 31 -39.63 -29.35 -56.35
CA TYR A 31 -38.86 -28.30 -55.72
C TYR A 31 -39.14 -28.24 -54.22
N ARG A 32 -38.19 -28.69 -53.41
CA ARG A 32 -38.28 -28.62 -51.94
C ARG A 32 -37.62 -27.32 -51.48
N LYS A 33 -38.41 -26.46 -50.84
CA LYS A 33 -37.91 -25.27 -50.15
C LYS A 33 -37.33 -25.65 -48.80
N VAL A 34 -36.30 -24.95 -48.39
CA VAL A 34 -35.62 -25.16 -47.10
C VAL A 34 -35.88 -23.93 -46.23
N ASP A 35 -36.25 -24.18 -44.98
CA ASP A 35 -36.44 -23.12 -44.00
C ASP A 35 -35.08 -22.57 -43.55
N GLN A 36 -35.05 -21.30 -43.14
CA GLN A 36 -33.83 -20.67 -42.62
C GLN A 36 -33.32 -21.43 -41.39
N GLY A 37 -32.00 -21.62 -41.30
CA GLY A 37 -31.37 -22.41 -40.24
C GLY A 37 -31.43 -23.94 -40.44
N VAL A 38 -31.80 -24.40 -41.65
CA VAL A 38 -31.74 -25.81 -42.06
C VAL A 38 -30.89 -25.94 -43.32
N ALA A 39 -30.08 -26.99 -43.39
CA ALA A 39 -29.35 -27.40 -44.58
C ALA A 39 -30.00 -28.65 -45.17
N LEU A 40 -30.25 -28.63 -46.47
CA LEU A 40 -30.74 -29.79 -47.22
C LEU A 40 -29.56 -30.53 -47.85
N ILE A 41 -29.34 -31.76 -47.41
CA ILE A 41 -28.34 -32.67 -47.95
C ILE A 41 -29.03 -33.54 -48.99
N VAL A 42 -28.63 -33.40 -50.25
CA VAL A 42 -29.14 -34.18 -51.37
C VAL A 42 -28.08 -35.15 -51.83
N ASN A 43 -28.38 -36.44 -51.72
CA ASN A 43 -27.60 -37.48 -52.34
C ASN A 43 -28.16 -37.74 -53.75
N ASP A 44 -27.48 -37.19 -54.75
CA ASP A 44 -27.77 -37.41 -56.17
C ASP A 44 -26.92 -38.57 -56.72
N MET A 45 -26.93 -38.79 -58.04
CA MET A 45 -26.10 -39.82 -58.69
C MET A 45 -24.61 -39.41 -58.78
N SER A 46 -24.19 -38.32 -58.13
CA SER A 46 -22.80 -37.85 -58.11
C SER A 46 -21.97 -38.60 -57.06
N SER A 47 -20.66 -38.47 -57.13
CA SER A 47 -19.72 -39.08 -56.18
C SER A 47 -19.74 -38.43 -54.79
N THR A 48 -20.23 -37.19 -54.66
CA THR A 48 -20.32 -36.46 -53.40
C THR A 48 -21.71 -35.84 -53.21
N PRO A 49 -22.36 -36.03 -52.05
CA PRO A 49 -23.62 -35.37 -51.74
C PRO A 49 -23.50 -33.84 -51.79
N LYS A 50 -24.57 -33.17 -52.22
CA LYS A 50 -24.64 -31.70 -52.33
C LYS A 50 -25.46 -31.11 -51.19
N VAL A 51 -25.04 -29.93 -50.72
CA VAL A 51 -25.72 -29.20 -49.64
C VAL A 51 -26.34 -27.93 -50.21
N HIS A 52 -27.62 -27.71 -49.91
CA HIS A 52 -28.39 -26.55 -50.34
C HIS A 52 -29.05 -25.87 -49.13
N PHE A 53 -28.96 -24.54 -49.05
CA PHE A 53 -29.53 -23.75 -47.94
C PHE A 53 -30.86 -23.06 -48.26
N THR A 54 -31.23 -22.93 -49.55
CA THR A 54 -32.44 -22.22 -49.99
C THR A 54 -33.51 -23.15 -50.56
N GLY A 55 -33.09 -24.14 -51.35
CA GLY A 55 -33.96 -25.11 -51.99
C GLY A 55 -33.24 -25.87 -53.10
N ALA A 56 -33.75 -27.05 -53.41
CA ALA A 56 -33.26 -27.88 -54.50
C ALA A 56 -34.40 -28.64 -55.17
N LEU A 57 -34.20 -28.96 -56.45
CA LEU A 57 -35.09 -29.85 -57.19
C LEU A 57 -34.76 -31.30 -56.81
N ILE A 58 -35.71 -31.99 -56.18
CA ILE A 58 -35.55 -33.35 -55.68
C ILE A 58 -36.44 -34.27 -56.49
N ILE A 59 -35.83 -35.22 -57.20
CA ILE A 59 -36.55 -36.27 -57.92
C ILE A 59 -36.74 -37.45 -56.95
N PRO A 60 -37.95 -37.69 -56.39
CA PRO A 60 -38.15 -38.57 -55.23
C PRO A 60 -37.67 -40.02 -55.42
N VAL A 61 -37.60 -40.49 -56.67
CA VAL A 61 -37.17 -41.86 -57.00
C VAL A 61 -35.65 -41.97 -57.14
N LEU A 62 -34.98 -40.89 -57.56
CA LEU A 62 -33.53 -40.91 -57.85
C LEU A 62 -32.69 -40.35 -56.71
N TYR A 63 -33.21 -39.36 -55.97
CA TYR A 63 -32.43 -38.59 -55.00
C TYR A 63 -32.95 -38.82 -53.58
N ARG A 64 -32.02 -38.97 -52.63
CA ARG A 64 -32.34 -39.00 -51.20
C ARG A 64 -32.10 -37.62 -50.60
N ALA A 65 -33.06 -37.13 -49.83
CA ALA A 65 -33.07 -35.78 -49.28
C ALA A 65 -33.16 -35.82 -47.75
N GLU A 66 -32.12 -35.34 -47.07
CA GLU A 66 -32.02 -35.27 -45.61
C GLU A 66 -31.97 -33.80 -45.17
N LEU A 67 -32.69 -33.47 -44.11
CA LEU A 67 -32.72 -32.12 -43.55
C LEU A 67 -31.88 -32.10 -42.28
N MET A 68 -30.91 -31.20 -42.20
CA MET A 68 -30.05 -31.04 -41.05
C MET A 68 -30.23 -29.63 -40.48
N ARG A 69 -30.58 -29.52 -39.20
CA ARG A 69 -30.67 -28.21 -38.54
C ARG A 69 -29.26 -27.68 -38.25
N ILE A 70 -29.00 -26.45 -38.65
CA ILE A 70 -27.71 -25.75 -38.45
C ILE A 70 -27.85 -24.57 -37.47
N SER A 71 -28.98 -24.49 -36.76
CA SER A 71 -29.26 -23.50 -35.74
C SER A 71 -28.30 -23.61 -34.54
N LEU A 72 -28.25 -22.55 -33.75
CA LEU A 72 -27.48 -22.46 -32.53
C LEU A 72 -27.95 -23.49 -31.48
N ILE A 73 -26.98 -24.11 -30.81
CA ILE A 73 -27.11 -25.14 -29.78
C ILE A 73 -26.35 -24.66 -28.54
N THR A 74 -27.00 -24.73 -27.39
CA THR A 74 -26.40 -24.35 -26.11
C THR A 74 -25.97 -25.60 -25.34
N LEU A 75 -24.69 -25.72 -25.05
CA LEU A 75 -24.12 -26.78 -24.23
C LEU A 75 -23.63 -26.17 -22.92
N GLN A 76 -24.11 -26.69 -21.80
CA GLN A 76 -23.80 -26.14 -20.48
C GLN A 76 -22.91 -27.12 -19.72
N ILE A 77 -21.76 -26.64 -19.27
CA ILE A 77 -20.82 -27.40 -18.46
C ILE A 77 -20.85 -26.85 -17.05
N ASP A 78 -21.17 -27.73 -16.11
CA ASP A 78 -21.30 -27.41 -14.69
C ASP A 78 -20.21 -28.14 -13.89
N ARG A 79 -19.33 -27.37 -13.26
CA ARG A 79 -18.19 -27.83 -12.47
C ARG A 79 -18.26 -27.20 -11.08
N ARG A 80 -18.87 -27.92 -10.14
CA ARG A 80 -19.06 -27.48 -8.74
C ARG A 80 -18.54 -28.50 -7.74
N GLY A 81 -18.25 -28.02 -6.53
CA GLY A 81 -17.76 -28.85 -5.43
C GLY A 81 -16.43 -29.53 -5.76
N LYS A 82 -16.39 -30.86 -5.67
CA LYS A 82 -15.16 -31.65 -5.92
C LYS A 82 -14.67 -31.57 -7.37
N GLU A 83 -15.56 -31.26 -8.30
CA GLU A 83 -15.23 -31.14 -9.71
C GLU A 83 -14.99 -29.69 -10.14
N GLY A 84 -14.96 -28.76 -9.18
CA GLY A 84 -14.66 -27.35 -9.43
C GLY A 84 -13.30 -27.14 -10.07
N LEU A 85 -13.17 -26.02 -10.76
CA LEU A 85 -11.98 -25.61 -11.51
C LEU A 85 -10.83 -25.25 -10.55
N ILE A 86 -9.65 -25.83 -10.75
CA ILE A 86 -8.48 -25.52 -9.92
C ILE A 86 -7.69 -24.38 -10.57
N CYS A 87 -7.57 -23.26 -9.85
CA CYS A 87 -6.87 -22.07 -10.30
C CYS A 87 -5.35 -22.20 -10.10
N ARG A 88 -4.57 -21.24 -10.61
CA ARG A 88 -3.10 -21.21 -10.48
C ARG A 88 -2.65 -21.23 -9.01
N ASP A 89 -3.30 -20.44 -8.17
CA ASP A 89 -3.13 -20.33 -6.71
C ASP A 89 -3.63 -21.56 -5.90
N ASN A 90 -4.09 -22.62 -6.58
CA ASN A 90 -4.69 -23.82 -6.00
C ASN A 90 -5.99 -23.59 -5.23
N MET A 91 -6.64 -22.43 -5.41
CA MET A 91 -8.01 -22.24 -4.98
C MET A 91 -8.95 -22.89 -5.99
N ARG A 92 -10.00 -23.53 -5.48
CA ARG A 92 -11.03 -24.16 -6.31
C ARG A 92 -12.20 -23.20 -6.52
N ALA A 93 -12.60 -23.06 -7.77
CA ALA A 93 -13.73 -22.25 -8.19
C ALA A 93 -14.86 -23.15 -8.71
N ASP A 94 -16.06 -22.89 -8.23
CA ASP A 94 -17.28 -23.45 -8.75
C ASP A 94 -17.72 -22.60 -9.95
N ILE A 95 -17.86 -23.23 -11.12
CA ILE A 95 -18.15 -22.53 -12.38
C ILE A 95 -19.22 -23.27 -13.20
N ALA A 96 -20.13 -22.51 -13.79
CA ALA A 96 -21.01 -22.98 -14.85
C ALA A 96 -20.80 -22.14 -16.11
N VAL A 97 -20.56 -22.79 -17.24
CA VAL A 97 -20.27 -22.12 -18.52
C VAL A 97 -21.18 -22.67 -19.61
N ALA A 98 -21.86 -21.78 -20.33
CA ALA A 98 -22.65 -22.07 -21.51
C ALA A 98 -21.83 -21.79 -22.79
N PHE A 99 -21.66 -22.82 -23.61
CA PHE A 99 -21.05 -22.75 -24.93
C PHE A 99 -22.15 -22.69 -25.99
N TYR A 100 -22.08 -21.70 -26.87
CA TYR A 100 -22.99 -21.52 -27.98
C TYR A 100 -22.32 -22.04 -29.24
N LEU A 101 -22.80 -23.18 -29.77
CA LEU A 101 -22.26 -23.80 -30.97
C LEU A 101 -23.26 -23.77 -32.11
N ARG A 102 -22.78 -23.69 -33.33
CA ARG A 102 -23.60 -23.97 -34.53
C ARG A 102 -22.77 -24.66 -35.59
N VAL A 103 -23.43 -25.27 -36.57
CA VAL A 103 -22.72 -25.82 -37.74
C VAL A 103 -22.40 -24.67 -38.70
N ASN A 104 -21.18 -24.66 -39.25
CA ASN A 104 -20.81 -23.65 -40.23
C ASN A 104 -21.62 -23.81 -41.52
N GLU A 105 -21.99 -22.71 -42.17
CA GLU A 105 -22.81 -22.71 -43.39
C GLU A 105 -22.00 -23.01 -44.65
N THR A 106 -21.07 -23.95 -44.57
CA THR A 106 -20.27 -24.41 -45.72
C THR A 106 -20.66 -25.84 -46.08
N GLN A 107 -20.60 -26.15 -47.37
CA GLN A 107 -20.91 -27.51 -47.84
C GLN A 107 -19.97 -28.55 -47.20
N ALA A 108 -18.69 -28.22 -47.02
CA ALA A 108 -17.70 -29.13 -46.45
C ALA A 108 -17.99 -29.45 -44.98
N ASP A 109 -18.34 -28.45 -44.17
CA ASP A 109 -18.56 -28.61 -42.74
C ASP A 109 -19.88 -29.32 -42.45
N VAL A 110 -20.94 -28.99 -43.20
CA VAL A 110 -22.23 -29.69 -43.09
C VAL A 110 -22.08 -31.18 -43.39
N LEU A 111 -21.33 -31.54 -44.43
CA LEU A 111 -21.08 -32.95 -44.77
C LEU A 111 -20.18 -33.64 -43.74
N ARG A 112 -19.23 -32.92 -43.14
CA ARG A 112 -18.35 -33.45 -42.08
C ARG A 112 -19.17 -33.82 -40.84
N VAL A 113 -20.05 -32.92 -40.38
CA VAL A 113 -20.94 -33.17 -39.24
C VAL A 113 -21.91 -34.31 -39.55
N ALA A 114 -22.55 -34.29 -40.73
CA ALA A 114 -23.49 -35.33 -41.14
C ALA A 114 -22.84 -36.72 -41.19
N LYS A 115 -21.57 -36.83 -41.58
CA LYS A 115 -20.80 -38.09 -41.55
C LYS A 115 -20.42 -38.52 -40.14
N ALA A 116 -20.12 -37.58 -39.24
CA ALA A 116 -19.65 -37.88 -37.88
C ALA A 116 -20.78 -38.35 -36.96
N ILE A 117 -21.91 -37.64 -36.94
CA ILE A 117 -22.99 -37.89 -35.96
C ILE A 117 -24.34 -38.27 -36.61
N GLY A 118 -24.51 -37.97 -37.91
CA GLY A 118 -25.74 -38.15 -38.67
C GLY A 118 -26.54 -36.85 -38.81
N ALA A 119 -27.22 -36.65 -39.95
CA ALA A 119 -27.99 -35.43 -40.24
C ALA A 119 -29.11 -35.16 -39.22
N ASP A 120 -29.76 -36.21 -38.70
CA ASP A 120 -30.85 -36.06 -37.71
C ASP A 120 -30.33 -35.73 -36.30
N ARG A 121 -29.16 -36.25 -35.93
CA ARG A 121 -28.56 -36.06 -34.59
C ARG A 121 -27.61 -34.88 -34.49
N ALA A 122 -27.31 -34.21 -35.61
CA ALA A 122 -26.41 -33.06 -35.68
C ALA A 122 -26.83 -31.90 -34.75
N SER A 123 -28.11 -31.81 -34.42
CA SER A 123 -28.66 -30.76 -33.55
C SER A 123 -29.22 -31.29 -32.23
N ASP A 124 -29.03 -32.57 -31.94
CA ASP A 124 -29.45 -33.14 -30.67
C ASP A 124 -28.44 -32.74 -29.58
N LYS A 125 -28.94 -32.06 -28.54
CA LYS A 125 -28.11 -31.57 -27.44
C LYS A 125 -27.34 -32.69 -26.76
N HIS A 126 -27.94 -33.87 -26.58
CA HIS A 126 -27.28 -34.98 -25.90
C HIS A 126 -26.12 -35.56 -26.74
N ALA A 127 -26.33 -35.71 -28.04
CA ALA A 127 -25.33 -36.25 -28.95
C ALA A 127 -24.13 -35.30 -29.09
N VAL A 128 -24.39 -33.99 -29.16
CA VAL A 128 -23.35 -32.96 -29.19
C VAL A 128 -22.61 -32.86 -27.85
N ASP A 129 -23.31 -33.03 -26.72
CA ASP A 129 -22.69 -33.06 -25.39
C ASP A 129 -21.69 -34.20 -25.25
N GLU A 130 -22.08 -35.43 -25.62
CA GLU A 130 -21.20 -36.59 -25.56
C GLU A 130 -19.92 -36.42 -26.41
N LEU A 131 -20.02 -35.69 -27.53
CA LEU A 131 -18.89 -35.45 -28.43
C LEU A 131 -17.89 -34.40 -27.89
N PHE A 132 -18.38 -33.33 -27.25
CA PHE A 132 -17.55 -32.16 -26.91
C PHE A 132 -17.31 -31.92 -25.42
N ASN A 133 -18.10 -32.53 -24.53
CA ASN A 133 -18.03 -32.30 -23.08
C ASN A 133 -16.60 -32.51 -22.55
N ALA A 134 -15.94 -33.60 -22.95
CA ALA A 134 -14.55 -33.87 -22.57
C ALA A 134 -13.57 -32.79 -23.08
N LYS A 135 -13.70 -32.33 -24.34
CA LYS A 135 -12.82 -31.31 -24.94
C LYS A 135 -12.97 -29.96 -24.25
N PHE A 136 -14.20 -29.54 -23.98
CA PHE A 136 -14.48 -28.27 -23.31
C PHE A 136 -14.13 -28.30 -21.82
N SER A 137 -14.35 -29.42 -21.14
CA SER A 137 -13.90 -29.63 -19.77
C SER A 137 -12.38 -29.53 -19.65
N GLU A 138 -11.64 -30.10 -20.60
CA GLU A 138 -10.17 -29.99 -20.66
C GLU A 138 -9.70 -28.57 -20.94
N ALA A 139 -10.36 -27.86 -21.86
CA ALA A 139 -10.05 -26.46 -22.13
C ALA A 139 -10.27 -25.58 -20.89
N LEU A 140 -11.41 -25.75 -20.20
CA LEU A 140 -11.69 -25.03 -18.95
C LEU A 140 -10.61 -25.27 -17.90
N LYS A 141 -10.20 -26.53 -17.68
CA LYS A 141 -9.11 -26.87 -16.74
C LYS A 141 -7.79 -26.24 -17.12
N THR A 142 -7.45 -26.29 -18.40
CA THR A 142 -6.19 -25.73 -18.92
C THR A 142 -6.14 -24.22 -18.72
N VAL A 143 -7.21 -23.52 -19.06
CA VAL A 143 -7.27 -22.06 -18.91
C VAL A 143 -7.36 -21.67 -17.44
N GLY A 144 -8.20 -22.34 -16.64
CA GLY A 144 -8.32 -22.05 -15.21
C GLY A 144 -6.99 -22.12 -14.46
N LYS A 145 -6.10 -23.05 -14.84
CA LYS A 145 -4.78 -23.16 -14.21
C LYS A 145 -3.82 -22.02 -14.56
N LYS A 146 -4.12 -21.20 -15.58
CA LYS A 146 -3.33 -20.01 -15.93
C LYS A 146 -3.65 -18.81 -15.03
N PHE A 147 -4.87 -18.70 -14.52
CA PHE A 147 -5.37 -17.55 -13.77
C PHE A 147 -5.41 -17.81 -12.26
N ASP A 148 -5.21 -16.76 -11.45
CA ASP A 148 -5.53 -16.81 -10.01
C ASP A 148 -7.05 -16.67 -9.80
N PHE A 149 -7.57 -17.12 -8.65
CA PHE A 149 -9.01 -17.11 -8.40
C PHE A 149 -9.64 -15.71 -8.54
N THR A 150 -9.00 -14.68 -7.98
CA THR A 150 -9.47 -13.30 -8.04
C THR A 150 -9.52 -12.78 -9.48
N GLU A 151 -8.57 -13.18 -10.33
CA GLU A 151 -8.52 -12.75 -11.73
C GLU A 151 -9.68 -13.31 -12.56
N LEU A 152 -10.27 -14.44 -12.17
CA LEU A 152 -11.46 -14.96 -12.85
C LEU A 152 -12.68 -14.03 -12.73
N PHE A 153 -12.74 -13.22 -11.66
CA PHE A 153 -13.79 -12.20 -11.48
C PHE A 153 -13.43 -10.88 -12.15
N GLU A 154 -12.19 -10.42 -11.97
CA GLU A 154 -11.74 -9.12 -12.47
C GLU A 154 -11.52 -9.12 -13.99
N LYS A 155 -10.94 -10.19 -14.54
CA LYS A 155 -10.54 -10.33 -15.95
C LYS A 155 -11.38 -11.37 -16.69
N ARG A 156 -12.69 -11.35 -16.46
CA ARG A 156 -13.63 -12.34 -17.02
C ARG A 156 -13.62 -12.42 -18.55
N GLN A 157 -13.39 -11.29 -19.23
CA GLN A 157 -13.28 -11.25 -20.70
C GLN A 157 -12.04 -12.00 -21.20
N GLU A 158 -10.88 -11.76 -20.57
CA GLU A 158 -9.63 -12.43 -20.94
C GLU A 158 -9.73 -13.95 -20.71
N PHE A 159 -10.33 -14.35 -19.59
CA PHE A 159 -10.62 -15.76 -19.30
C PHE A 159 -11.50 -16.40 -20.38
N ARG A 160 -12.56 -15.71 -20.82
CA ARG A 160 -13.43 -16.17 -21.92
C ARG A 160 -12.67 -16.31 -23.24
N ASP A 161 -11.88 -15.30 -23.60
CA ASP A 161 -11.17 -15.25 -24.88
C ASP A 161 -10.08 -16.34 -24.93
N GLU A 162 -9.42 -16.63 -23.81
CA GLU A 162 -8.49 -17.77 -23.67
C GLU A 162 -9.20 -19.13 -23.78
N ILE A 163 -10.42 -19.28 -23.25
CA ILE A 163 -11.23 -20.50 -23.46
C ILE A 163 -11.48 -20.72 -24.95
N ILE A 164 -11.88 -19.67 -25.67
CA ILE A 164 -12.11 -19.73 -27.11
C ILE A 164 -10.82 -20.09 -27.85
N ALA A 165 -9.69 -19.49 -27.47
CA ALA A 165 -8.39 -19.76 -28.08
C ALA A 165 -7.93 -21.21 -27.89
N VAL A 166 -8.09 -21.79 -26.69
CA VAL A 166 -7.69 -23.18 -26.39
C VAL A 166 -8.59 -24.19 -27.10
N ILE A 167 -9.89 -23.93 -27.20
CA ILE A 167 -10.82 -24.81 -27.94
C ILE A 167 -10.49 -24.80 -29.44
N GLY A 168 -10.15 -23.63 -29.97
CA GLY A 168 -9.83 -23.40 -31.37
C GLY A 168 -11.06 -23.43 -32.29
N ASN A 169 -10.80 -23.29 -33.60
CA ASN A 169 -11.86 -23.18 -34.62
C ASN A 169 -12.28 -24.52 -35.25
N ASP A 170 -11.56 -25.62 -34.98
CA ASP A 170 -11.84 -26.92 -35.60
C ASP A 170 -12.61 -27.84 -34.64
N LEU A 171 -13.94 -27.76 -34.70
CA LEU A 171 -14.88 -28.62 -33.97
C LEU A 171 -15.60 -29.56 -34.93
N ASN A 172 -14.88 -30.26 -35.82
CA ASN A 172 -15.45 -31.25 -36.74
C ASN A 172 -16.61 -30.71 -37.62
N GLY A 173 -16.55 -29.41 -37.97
CA GLY A 173 -17.57 -28.70 -38.75
C GLY A 173 -18.57 -27.89 -37.91
N TYR A 174 -18.52 -28.00 -36.59
CA TYR A 174 -19.12 -27.01 -35.69
C TYR A 174 -18.20 -25.80 -35.54
N VAL A 175 -18.79 -24.65 -35.22
CA VAL A 175 -18.12 -23.41 -34.87
C VAL A 175 -18.67 -22.95 -33.52
N LEU A 176 -17.77 -22.52 -32.65
CA LEU A 176 -18.11 -21.88 -31.39
C LEU A 176 -18.44 -20.41 -31.67
N GLU A 177 -19.67 -20.00 -31.41
CA GLU A 177 -20.15 -18.64 -31.65
C GLU A 177 -19.85 -17.73 -30.47
N ASP A 178 -20.10 -18.20 -29.24
CA ASP A 178 -19.78 -17.48 -28.02
C ASP A 178 -19.64 -18.43 -26.82
N VAL A 179 -19.05 -17.92 -25.74
CA VAL A 179 -18.94 -18.58 -24.43
C VAL A 179 -19.42 -17.62 -23.36
N ALA A 180 -20.47 -18.01 -22.63
CA ALA A 180 -20.96 -17.26 -21.47
C ALA A 180 -20.65 -18.03 -20.19
N ILE A 181 -20.12 -17.33 -19.19
CA ILE A 181 -19.97 -17.88 -17.84
C ILE A 181 -21.26 -17.57 -17.09
N ASP A 182 -22.06 -18.56 -16.71
CA ASP A 182 -23.34 -18.31 -16.04
C ASP A 182 -23.15 -18.09 -14.53
N TYR A 183 -22.22 -18.83 -13.93
CA TYR A 183 -21.97 -18.83 -12.50
C TYR A 183 -20.48 -18.99 -12.24
N LEU A 184 -19.95 -18.24 -11.27
CA LEU A 184 -18.58 -18.32 -10.80
C LEU A 184 -18.55 -17.94 -9.32
N GLU A 185 -18.18 -18.88 -8.46
CA GLU A 185 -17.99 -18.65 -7.03
C GLU A 185 -16.81 -19.46 -6.51
N GLN A 186 -16.35 -19.16 -5.29
CA GLN A 186 -15.38 -20.01 -4.61
C GLN A 186 -16.06 -21.30 -4.17
N THR A 187 -15.41 -22.45 -4.38
CA THR A 187 -15.88 -23.70 -3.77
C THR A 187 -15.83 -23.58 -2.24
N PRO A 188 -16.92 -23.85 -1.51
CA PRO A 188 -16.92 -23.81 -0.05
C PRO A 188 -15.86 -24.73 0.57
N LYS A 189 -15.20 -24.26 1.63
CA LYS A 189 -14.13 -25.00 2.34
C LYS A 189 -14.58 -26.38 2.84
N SER A 190 -15.87 -26.58 3.10
CA SER A 190 -16.45 -27.87 3.51
C SER A 190 -16.42 -28.94 2.42
N LEU A 191 -16.36 -28.55 1.14
CA LEU A 191 -16.32 -29.47 0.01
C LEU A 191 -14.89 -29.80 -0.46
N LEU A 192 -13.88 -29.12 0.11
CA LEU A 192 -12.46 -29.34 -0.19
C LEU A 192 -11.91 -30.50 0.62
N ASP A 193 -11.05 -31.31 0.00
CA ASP A 193 -10.43 -32.46 0.66
C ASP A 193 -9.10 -32.07 1.33
N GLN A 194 -9.00 -32.23 2.65
CA GLN A 194 -7.78 -31.94 3.40
C GLN A 194 -6.63 -32.91 3.09
N PHE A 195 -6.94 -34.10 2.57
CA PHE A 195 -5.94 -35.11 2.22
C PHE A 195 -5.40 -34.95 0.79
N ASN A 196 -6.02 -34.08 -0.03
CA ASN A 196 -5.52 -33.74 -1.36
C ASN A 196 -4.50 -32.58 -1.26
N ILE A 197 -3.33 -32.73 -1.89
CA ILE A 197 -2.25 -31.73 -1.79
C ILE A 197 -2.63 -30.35 -2.33
N LEU A 198 -3.41 -30.29 -3.41
CA LEU A 198 -3.82 -29.02 -4.04
C LEU A 198 -4.86 -28.34 -3.16
N ASP A 199 -5.88 -29.08 -2.73
CA ASP A 199 -6.94 -28.55 -1.85
C ASP A 199 -6.37 -28.15 -0.48
N ALA A 200 -5.39 -28.89 0.08
CA ALA A 200 -4.72 -28.50 1.32
C ALA A 200 -3.96 -27.18 1.19
N GLN A 201 -3.27 -26.96 0.06
CA GLN A 201 -2.63 -25.67 -0.23
C GLN A 201 -3.67 -24.55 -0.41
N GLY A 202 -4.76 -24.81 -1.12
CA GLY A 202 -5.89 -23.89 -1.26
C GLY A 202 -6.50 -23.52 0.09
N ILE A 203 -6.81 -24.51 0.94
CA ILE A 203 -7.32 -24.31 2.31
C ILE A 203 -6.38 -23.44 3.14
N ARG A 204 -5.07 -23.72 3.07
CA ARG A 204 -4.05 -22.91 3.77
C ARG A 204 -4.11 -21.46 3.27
N LYS A 205 -4.11 -21.25 1.95
CA LYS A 205 -4.12 -19.92 1.34
C LYS A 205 -5.38 -19.13 1.69
N ILE A 206 -6.55 -19.77 1.61
CA ILE A 206 -7.83 -19.17 2.02
C ILE A 206 -7.77 -18.77 3.50
N THR A 207 -7.30 -19.67 4.36
CA THR A 207 -7.21 -19.41 5.80
C THR A 207 -6.25 -18.26 6.12
N GLU A 208 -5.12 -18.18 5.42
CA GLU A 208 -4.14 -17.09 5.54
C GLU A 208 -4.76 -15.75 5.14
N LEU A 209 -5.39 -15.67 3.96
CA LEU A 209 -6.01 -14.44 3.46
C LEU A 209 -7.17 -13.99 4.34
N THR A 210 -8.04 -14.92 4.75
CA THR A 210 -9.16 -14.62 5.66
C THR A 210 -8.66 -14.19 7.03
N ALA A 211 -7.60 -14.81 7.57
CA ALA A 211 -7.02 -14.40 8.85
C ALA A 211 -6.43 -12.99 8.78
N ALA A 212 -5.67 -12.69 7.73
CA ALA A 212 -5.11 -11.35 7.50
C ALA A 212 -6.24 -10.30 7.42
N GLN A 213 -7.28 -10.58 6.63
CA GLN A 213 -8.42 -9.68 6.49
C GLN A 213 -9.21 -9.51 7.79
N ASN A 214 -9.37 -10.57 8.58
CA ASN A 214 -10.04 -10.50 9.88
C ASN A 214 -9.22 -9.68 10.88
N VAL A 215 -7.89 -9.78 10.88
CA VAL A 215 -7.02 -8.94 11.73
C VAL A 215 -7.19 -7.48 11.37
N VAL A 216 -7.09 -7.14 10.08
CA VAL A 216 -7.31 -5.76 9.60
C VAL A 216 -8.71 -5.27 9.95
N THR A 217 -9.73 -6.10 9.76
CA THR A 217 -11.12 -5.77 10.12
C THR A 217 -11.25 -5.51 11.62
N ASN A 218 -10.65 -6.35 12.47
CA ASN A 218 -10.64 -6.15 13.92
C ASN A 218 -9.90 -4.87 14.31
N GLU A 219 -8.73 -4.61 13.74
CA GLU A 219 -7.97 -3.38 13.97
C GLU A 219 -8.79 -2.13 13.61
N LEU A 220 -9.47 -2.13 12.46
CA LEU A 220 -10.37 -1.05 12.06
C LEU A 220 -11.53 -0.87 13.04
N GLU A 221 -12.20 -1.95 13.46
CA GLU A 221 -13.27 -1.89 14.45
C GLU A 221 -12.78 -1.39 15.82
N GLN A 222 -11.59 -1.80 16.29
CA GLN A 222 -11.03 -1.33 17.55
C GLN A 222 -10.61 0.13 17.46
N ASN A 223 -10.01 0.55 16.34
CA ASN A 223 -9.65 1.95 16.09
C ASN A 223 -10.89 2.83 16.02
N GLU A 224 -11.96 2.37 15.38
CA GLU A 224 -13.26 3.05 15.37
C GLU A 224 -13.81 3.20 16.80
N LYS A 225 -13.85 2.12 17.59
CA LYS A 225 -14.28 2.16 19.01
C LYS A 225 -13.44 3.11 19.84
N LEU A 226 -12.12 3.10 19.67
CA LEU A 226 -11.20 3.99 20.38
C LEU A 226 -11.46 5.45 20.00
N ALA A 227 -11.63 5.75 18.71
CA ALA A 227 -11.93 7.08 18.21
C ALA A 227 -13.27 7.61 18.76
N ILE A 228 -14.32 6.77 18.73
CA ILE A 228 -15.63 7.09 19.32
C ILE A 228 -15.50 7.32 20.82
N THR A 229 -14.81 6.44 21.55
CA THR A 229 -14.64 6.56 23.00
C THR A 229 -13.86 7.82 23.36
N LYS A 230 -12.77 8.11 22.63
CA LYS A 230 -11.98 9.33 22.80
C LYS A 230 -12.84 10.57 22.58
N LYS A 231 -13.64 10.60 21.50
CA LYS A 231 -14.59 11.69 21.23
C LYS A 231 -15.64 11.84 22.33
N ASN A 232 -16.16 10.74 22.86
CA ASN A 232 -17.11 10.75 23.97
C ASN A 232 -16.48 11.28 25.26
N VAL A 233 -15.23 10.91 25.56
CA VAL A 233 -14.49 11.44 26.71
C VAL A 233 -14.23 12.94 26.54
N GLU A 234 -13.72 13.37 25.38
CA GLU A 234 -13.51 14.79 25.06
C GLU A 234 -14.81 15.60 25.20
N ALA A 235 -15.92 15.07 24.66
CA ALA A 235 -17.23 15.71 24.76
C ALA A 235 -17.73 15.78 26.22
N ARG A 236 -17.49 14.73 27.02
CA ARG A 236 -17.88 14.69 28.43
C ARG A 236 -17.05 15.63 29.30
N GLU A 237 -15.75 15.71 29.06
CA GLU A 237 -14.86 16.67 29.73
C GLU A 237 -15.29 18.11 29.42
N ALA A 238 -15.57 18.42 28.14
CA ALA A 238 -16.08 19.73 27.75
C ALA A 238 -17.44 20.04 28.40
N LEU A 239 -18.35 19.06 28.46
CA LEU A 239 -19.64 19.23 29.11
C LEU A 239 -19.50 19.47 30.62
N LEU A 240 -18.66 18.69 31.31
CA LEU A 240 -18.40 18.89 32.74
C LEU A 240 -17.73 20.26 33.02
N ALA A 241 -16.87 20.73 32.13
CA ALA A 241 -16.28 22.06 32.25
C ALA A 241 -17.34 23.17 32.12
N LEU A 242 -18.27 23.02 31.18
CA LEU A 242 -19.41 23.93 31.01
C LEU A 242 -20.38 23.87 32.20
N GLU A 243 -20.69 22.68 32.72
CA GLU A 243 -21.51 22.51 33.92
C GLU A 243 -20.86 23.17 35.14
N ARG A 244 -19.54 23.01 35.32
CA ARG A 244 -18.80 23.70 36.39
C ARG A 244 -18.90 25.21 36.22
N GLN A 245 -18.72 25.72 34.99
CA GLN A 245 -18.83 27.15 34.70
C GLN A 245 -20.24 27.68 34.95
N GLN A 246 -21.28 26.91 34.60
CA GLN A 246 -22.67 27.23 34.90
C GLN A 246 -22.91 27.27 36.41
N ALA A 247 -22.48 26.26 37.15
CA ALA A 247 -22.62 26.20 38.60
C ALA A 247 -21.89 27.35 39.31
N GLU A 248 -20.68 27.71 38.86
CA GLU A 248 -19.93 28.87 39.36
C GLU A 248 -20.67 30.19 39.07
N ALA A 249 -21.24 30.34 37.87
CA ALA A 249 -22.01 31.52 37.50
C ALA A 249 -23.31 31.64 38.32
N GLU A 250 -24.06 30.55 38.48
CA GLU A 250 -25.28 30.49 39.31
C GLU A 250 -24.96 30.79 40.78
N ALA A 251 -23.89 30.20 41.33
CA ALA A 251 -23.45 30.47 42.69
C ALA A 251 -23.00 31.91 42.89
N ARG A 252 -22.37 32.53 41.88
CA ARG A 252 -21.98 33.96 41.90
C ARG A 252 -23.22 34.85 41.85
N GLN A 253 -24.16 34.58 40.95
CA GLN A 253 -25.42 35.31 40.84
C GLN A 253 -26.21 35.23 42.15
N LYS A 254 -26.32 34.04 42.75
CA LYS A 254 -27.00 33.86 44.04
C LYS A 254 -26.34 34.68 45.15
N ARG A 255 -25.00 34.68 45.22
CA ARG A 255 -24.25 35.52 46.17
C ARG A 255 -24.51 37.01 45.96
N GLU A 256 -24.51 37.48 44.71
CA GLU A 256 -24.80 38.89 44.40
C GLU A 256 -26.23 39.26 44.82
N ILE A 257 -27.21 38.41 44.51
CA ILE A 257 -28.61 38.63 44.93
C ILE A 257 -28.73 38.68 46.45
N GLU A 258 -28.13 37.73 47.18
CA GLU A 258 -28.16 37.73 48.65
C GLU A 258 -27.45 38.95 49.25
N THR A 259 -26.33 39.38 48.65
CA THR A 259 -25.60 40.58 49.09
C THR A 259 -26.42 41.86 48.86
N ILE A 260 -27.05 42.00 47.68
CA ILE A 260 -27.93 43.13 47.39
C ILE A 260 -29.13 43.13 48.33
N ARG A 261 -29.78 41.97 48.51
CA ARG A 261 -30.93 41.83 49.41
C ARG A 261 -30.59 42.18 50.85
N ALA A 262 -29.46 41.69 51.37
CA ALA A 262 -28.97 42.04 52.70
C ALA A 262 -28.68 43.54 52.84
N ARG A 263 -28.15 44.18 51.78
CA ARG A 263 -27.89 45.63 51.76
C ARG A 263 -29.19 46.45 51.76
N GLU A 264 -30.16 46.08 50.94
CA GLU A 264 -31.47 46.74 50.87
C GLU A 264 -32.27 46.54 52.18
N GLU A 265 -32.23 45.34 52.77
CA GLU A 265 -32.85 45.07 54.08
C GLU A 265 -32.19 45.90 55.20
N ALA A 266 -30.86 46.04 55.20
CA ALA A 266 -30.14 46.86 56.17
C ALA A 266 -30.44 48.37 56.02
N GLU A 267 -30.54 48.88 54.78
CA GLU A 267 -30.95 50.27 54.52
C GLU A 267 -32.42 50.50 54.91
N THR A 268 -33.30 49.55 54.60
CA THR A 268 -34.71 49.62 55.01
C THR A 268 -34.83 49.64 56.54
N ALA A 269 -34.09 48.78 57.24
CA ALA A 269 -34.08 48.75 58.70
C ALA A 269 -33.54 50.05 59.32
N LYS A 270 -32.47 50.63 58.75
CA LYS A 270 -31.97 51.95 59.17
C LYS A 270 -33.04 53.03 59.03
N VAL A 271 -33.68 53.10 57.87
CA VAL A 271 -34.73 54.10 57.62
C VAL A 271 -35.91 53.90 58.57
N GLN A 272 -36.31 52.65 58.84
CA GLN A 272 -37.37 52.34 59.81
C GLN A 272 -37.00 52.78 61.23
N GLU A 273 -35.77 52.51 61.69
CA GLU A 273 -35.31 52.94 63.01
C GLU A 273 -35.15 54.47 63.10
N GLU A 274 -34.71 55.14 62.03
CA GLU A 274 -34.68 56.61 61.97
C GLU A 274 -36.08 57.22 62.06
N GLN A 275 -37.07 56.68 61.32
CA GLN A 275 -38.46 57.13 61.41
C GLN A 275 -39.06 56.84 62.79
N ARG A 276 -38.71 55.71 63.40
CA ARG A 276 -39.14 55.36 64.76
C ARG A 276 -38.54 56.30 65.79
N GLN A 277 -37.25 56.61 65.69
CA GLN A 277 -36.57 57.57 66.56
C GLN A 277 -37.21 58.96 66.44
N LEU A 278 -37.54 59.41 65.23
CA LEU A 278 -38.26 60.67 64.99
C LEU A 278 -39.65 60.66 65.66
N SER A 279 -40.41 59.58 65.51
CA SER A 279 -41.72 59.42 66.15
C SER A 279 -41.64 59.38 67.68
N GLU A 280 -40.66 58.67 68.26
CA GLU A 280 -40.46 58.60 69.71
C GLU A 280 -40.00 59.94 70.26
N ASN A 281 -39.10 60.65 69.57
CA ASN A 281 -38.69 62.00 69.97
C ASN A 281 -39.88 62.97 69.98
N ALA A 282 -40.72 62.96 68.94
CA ALA A 282 -41.93 63.78 68.89
C ALA A 282 -42.93 63.41 70.02
N ARG A 283 -43.06 62.12 70.35
CA ARG A 283 -43.89 61.64 71.46
C ARG A 283 -43.33 62.08 72.82
N ILE A 284 -42.03 61.94 73.05
CA ILE A 284 -41.36 62.35 74.28
C ILE A 284 -41.50 63.86 74.47
N GLU A 285 -41.29 64.66 73.42
CA GLU A 285 -41.43 66.11 73.48
C GLU A 285 -42.87 66.52 73.82
N ALA A 286 -43.87 65.88 73.19
CA ALA A 286 -45.28 66.09 73.53
C ALA A 286 -45.60 65.69 74.98
N GLN A 287 -45.07 64.55 75.44
CA GLN A 287 -45.28 64.04 76.80
C GLN A 287 -44.62 64.95 77.85
N GLN A 288 -43.39 65.40 77.61
CA GLN A 288 -42.69 66.37 78.46
C GLN A 288 -43.49 67.67 78.58
N LEU A 289 -44.08 68.16 77.47
CA LEU A 289 -44.90 69.37 77.49
C LEU A 289 -46.17 69.20 78.34
N ILE A 290 -46.80 68.01 78.28
CA ILE A 290 -47.97 67.66 79.10
C ILE A 290 -47.57 67.57 80.57
N GLU A 291 -46.49 66.84 80.89
CA GLU A 291 -46.01 66.67 82.26
C GLU A 291 -45.59 68.00 82.91
N ILE A 292 -44.95 68.90 82.16
CA ILE A 292 -44.63 70.25 82.63
C ILE A 292 -45.90 71.04 82.94
N ARG A 293 -46.95 70.94 82.10
CA ARG A 293 -48.24 71.59 82.36
C ARG A 293 -48.95 71.00 83.57
N ASP A 294 -48.91 69.67 83.74
CA ASP A 294 -49.49 69.00 84.89
C ASP A 294 -48.74 69.34 86.19
N GLN A 295 -47.41 69.38 86.16
CA GLN A 295 -46.57 69.84 87.27
C GLN A 295 -46.86 71.29 87.65
N ASN A 296 -47.02 72.18 86.67
CA ASN A 296 -47.40 73.58 86.93
C ASN A 296 -48.80 73.68 87.56
N ARG A 297 -49.77 72.90 87.06
CA ARG A 297 -51.12 72.82 87.64
C ARG A 297 -51.09 72.31 89.08
N LEU A 298 -50.32 71.26 89.36
CA LEU A 298 -50.16 70.71 90.71
C LEU A 298 -49.52 71.73 91.66
N ARG A 299 -48.50 72.46 91.21
CA ARG A 299 -47.89 73.55 91.99
C ARG A 299 -48.89 74.66 92.31
N GLU A 300 -49.76 75.05 91.38
CA GLU A 300 -50.81 76.04 91.64
C GLU A 300 -51.81 75.56 92.70
N VAL A 301 -52.19 74.27 92.65
CA VAL A 301 -53.07 73.67 93.65
C VAL A 301 -52.40 73.58 95.02
N GLU A 302 -51.13 73.17 95.09
CA GLU A 302 -50.37 73.06 96.34
C GLU A 302 -50.14 74.43 97.00
N VAL A 303 -49.86 75.47 96.20
CA VAL A 303 -49.76 76.86 96.70
C VAL A 303 -51.11 77.34 97.24
N ALA A 304 -52.23 76.98 96.60
CA ALA A 304 -53.57 77.30 97.09
C ALA A 304 -53.90 76.57 98.41
N GLU A 305 -53.56 75.29 98.53
CA GLU A 305 -53.75 74.52 99.77
C GLU A 305 -52.87 75.04 100.91
N GLN A 306 -51.59 75.34 100.66
CA GLN A 306 -50.71 75.91 101.69
C GLN A 306 -51.21 77.27 102.17
N ASN A 307 -51.73 78.12 101.28
CA ASN A 307 -52.34 79.39 101.68
C ASN A 307 -53.60 79.17 102.55
N ARG A 308 -54.40 78.14 102.27
CA ARG A 308 -55.55 77.75 103.10
C ARG A 308 -55.11 77.25 104.48
N GLN A 309 -54.07 76.42 104.54
CA GLN A 309 -53.53 75.88 105.79
C GLN A 309 -52.91 76.98 106.67
N ARG A 310 -52.20 77.94 106.08
CA ARG A 310 -51.67 79.11 106.80
C ARG A 310 -52.78 79.96 107.41
N ALA A 311 -53.91 80.15 106.72
CA ALA A 311 -55.06 80.88 107.27
C ALA A 311 -55.67 80.16 108.50
N VAL A 312 -55.77 78.84 108.47
CA VAL A 312 -56.32 78.03 109.57
C VAL A 312 -55.37 77.95 110.77
N ALA A 313 -54.06 77.90 110.55
CA ALA A 313 -53.06 77.86 111.61
C ALA A 313 -53.02 79.16 112.44
N ILE A 314 -53.21 80.33 111.82
CA ILE A 314 -53.22 81.63 112.50
C ILE A 314 -54.43 81.79 113.43
N GLU A 315 -55.59 81.25 113.05
CA GLU A 315 -56.79 81.20 113.90
C GLU A 315 -56.60 80.24 115.10
N ALA A 316 -55.98 79.07 114.87
CA ALA A 316 -55.72 78.09 115.92
C ALA A 316 -54.70 78.58 116.98
N GLU A 317 -53.67 79.32 116.57
CA GLU A 317 -52.65 79.85 117.49
C GLU A 317 -53.20 80.94 118.44
N ARG A 318 -54.23 81.70 118.02
CA ARG A 318 -54.92 82.68 118.87
C ARG A 318 -55.73 82.04 120.00
N VAL A 319 -56.25 80.82 119.78
CA VAL A 319 -57.08 80.09 120.75
C VAL A 319 -56.23 79.37 121.79
N GLU A 320 -55.09 78.81 121.38
CA GLU A 320 -54.19 78.07 122.29
C GLU A 320 -53.49 79.00 123.30
N ARG A 321 -53.15 80.23 122.88
CA ARG A 321 -52.51 81.24 123.74
C ARG A 321 -53.42 81.75 124.87
N ALA A 322 -54.73 81.59 124.74
CA ALA A 322 -55.71 81.93 125.79
C ALA A 322 -55.89 80.79 126.82
N ARG A 323 -55.58 79.54 126.45
CA ARG A 323 -55.80 78.35 127.29
C ARG A 323 -54.61 78.02 128.22
N GLN A 324 -53.41 78.49 127.89
CA GLN A 324 -52.16 78.17 128.61
C GLN A 324 -51.89 79.00 129.89
N LEU A 325 -52.74 79.96 130.23
CA LEU A 325 -52.60 80.78 131.45
C LEU A 325 -53.33 80.21 132.69
N GLU A 326 -54.15 79.17 132.55
CA GLU A 326 -55.04 78.66 133.61
C GLU A 326 -54.67 77.26 134.14
N GLN A 327 -53.66 76.59 133.55
CA GLN A 327 -53.24 75.22 133.91
C GLN A 327 -51.74 75.11 134.24
N VAL A 328 -51.20 76.02 135.07
CA VAL A 328 -49.81 75.98 135.57
C VAL A 328 -49.74 75.92 137.12
N THR A 329 -50.86 75.63 137.81
CA THR A 329 -50.93 75.58 139.29
C THR A 329 -51.31 74.23 139.89
N THR A 330 -51.28 73.14 139.12
CA THR A 330 -51.53 71.82 139.68
C THR A 330 -50.65 70.80 138.98
N ASP A 331 -49.95 70.00 139.78
CA ASP A 331 -49.23 68.78 139.41
C ASP A 331 -47.76 68.92 139.02
N ARG A 332 -46.97 69.25 140.04
CA ARG A 332 -45.57 68.85 140.17
C ARG A 332 -45.42 67.97 141.41
N GLU A 333 -45.72 66.67 141.31
CA GLU A 333 -45.20 65.65 142.23
C GLU A 333 -45.36 64.21 141.69
N VAL A 334 -44.21 63.57 141.44
CA VAL A 334 -43.88 62.14 141.69
C VAL A 334 -44.57 61.08 140.79
N GLN A 335 -43.85 60.59 139.76
CA GLN A 335 -42.99 59.36 139.76
C GLN A 335 -43.76 58.02 139.81
N LEU A 336 -43.67 57.18 138.77
CA LEU A 336 -42.73 56.05 138.61
C LEU A 336 -43.18 55.10 137.48
N GLN A 337 -42.18 54.45 136.86
CA GLN A 337 -42.20 53.17 136.12
C GLN A 337 -43.15 53.06 134.91
N GLY A 338 -42.64 53.00 133.68
CA GLY A 338 -41.81 51.95 133.09
C GLY A 338 -42.60 51.47 131.85
N VAL A 339 -42.04 51.40 130.65
CA VAL A 339 -41.19 50.31 130.14
C VAL A 339 -40.75 50.74 128.73
N GLU A 340 -39.49 50.54 128.37
CA GLU A 340 -39.09 50.37 126.95
C GLU A 340 -37.68 49.75 126.88
N ARG A 341 -37.55 48.61 126.18
CA ARG A 341 -36.30 48.20 125.51
C ARG A 341 -36.66 47.52 124.20
N ASP A 342 -36.69 48.36 123.17
CA ASP A 342 -36.48 47.95 121.78
C ASP A 342 -35.04 47.46 121.56
N LYS A 343 -34.87 46.56 120.60
CA LYS A 343 -33.56 46.17 120.07
C LYS A 343 -33.57 46.29 118.56
N VAL A 344 -32.84 47.28 118.07
CA VAL A 344 -32.56 47.60 116.67
C VAL A 344 -31.07 47.30 116.40
N VAL A 345 -30.84 46.38 115.45
CA VAL A 345 -29.95 46.47 114.25
C VAL A 345 -28.44 46.78 114.42
N GLU A 346 -27.61 45.90 113.80
CA GLU A 346 -26.32 46.06 113.05
C GLU A 346 -25.17 46.90 113.68
N GLN A 347 -23.87 46.63 113.52
CA GLN A 347 -23.09 45.77 112.64
C GLN A 347 -21.64 45.65 113.22
N GLY A 348 -20.95 44.54 112.93
CA GLY A 348 -19.52 44.51 112.58
C GLY A 348 -18.44 44.65 113.67
N LYS A 349 -17.82 43.53 114.07
CA LYS A 349 -16.54 43.04 113.50
C LYS A 349 -15.78 42.08 114.43
N MET A 350 -15.25 41.05 113.76
CA MET A 350 -13.99 40.31 113.98
C MET A 350 -13.94 39.17 115.02
N ASP A 351 -14.06 37.97 114.46
CA ASP A 351 -13.56 36.72 114.99
C ASP A 351 -12.03 36.70 115.04
N VAL A 352 -11.49 36.47 116.24
CA VAL A 352 -10.15 35.94 116.49
C VAL A 352 -10.26 34.92 117.63
N ALA A 353 -9.47 33.86 117.49
CA ALA A 353 -9.14 32.83 118.47
C ALA A 353 -10.10 31.62 118.54
N ASN A 354 -9.78 30.60 117.74
CA ASN A 354 -9.19 29.38 118.30
C ASN A 354 -8.54 28.52 117.21
N ILE A 355 -7.25 28.77 116.94
CA ILE A 355 -6.36 27.86 116.22
C ILE A 355 -5.29 27.41 117.22
N THR A 356 -5.47 26.23 117.81
CA THR A 356 -4.36 25.40 118.31
C THR A 356 -4.87 24.00 118.63
N ARG A 357 -4.86 23.10 117.62
CA ARG A 357 -4.56 21.66 117.80
C ARG A 357 -4.38 20.81 116.52
N GLU A 358 -4.44 21.36 115.32
CA GLU A 358 -4.29 20.57 114.07
C GLU A 358 -3.14 21.06 113.15
N ARG A 359 -1.91 21.15 113.69
CA ARG A 359 -0.73 21.51 112.86
C ARG A 359 0.46 20.56 113.02
N ILE A 360 0.23 19.28 113.30
CA ILE A 360 1.32 18.28 113.33
C ILE A 360 1.01 17.03 112.48
N SER A 361 -0.20 16.88 111.92
CA SER A 361 -0.55 15.76 111.02
C SER A 361 -0.52 16.09 109.53
N ILE A 362 -0.46 17.38 109.15
CA ILE A 362 -0.55 17.81 107.73
C ILE A 362 0.83 17.92 107.07
N ASP A 363 1.89 18.23 107.82
CA ASP A 363 3.23 18.43 107.22
C ASP A 363 3.93 17.10 106.85
N LYS A 364 3.55 15.97 107.46
CA LYS A 364 4.10 14.65 107.13
C LYS A 364 3.43 13.99 105.92
N THR A 365 2.16 14.27 105.66
CA THR A 365 1.40 13.71 104.53
C THR A 365 1.67 14.48 103.23
N VAL A 366 1.92 15.78 103.29
CA VAL A 366 2.27 16.57 102.10
C VAL A 366 3.66 16.21 101.57
N ALA A 367 4.65 15.97 102.44
CA ALA A 367 6.02 15.62 102.01
C ALA A 367 6.11 14.23 101.34
N GLN A 368 5.34 13.24 101.79
CA GLN A 368 5.33 11.90 101.17
C GLN A 368 4.63 11.87 99.81
N GLU A 369 3.57 12.67 99.63
CA GLU A 369 2.90 12.78 98.33
C GLU A 369 3.68 13.66 97.33
N GLU A 370 4.42 14.68 97.80
CA GLU A 370 5.29 15.47 96.93
C GLU A 370 6.47 14.66 96.35
N GLU A 371 7.12 13.76 97.13
CA GLU A 371 8.17 12.89 96.58
C GLU A 371 7.62 11.87 95.57
N ARG A 372 6.44 11.29 95.85
CA ARG A 372 5.81 10.30 94.96
C ARG A 372 5.35 10.91 93.63
N ILE A 373 4.83 12.13 93.66
CA ILE A 373 4.48 12.88 92.45
C ILE A 373 5.74 13.22 91.64
N LYS A 374 6.87 13.49 92.30
CA LYS A 374 8.14 13.78 91.65
C LYS A 374 8.72 12.54 90.95
N GLU A 375 8.71 11.39 91.63
CA GLU A 375 9.15 10.11 91.06
C GLU A 375 8.32 9.71 89.83
N VAL A 376 6.98 9.82 89.90
CA VAL A 376 6.10 9.51 88.77
C VAL A 376 6.31 10.47 87.59
N ARG A 377 6.61 11.74 87.84
CA ARG A 377 6.94 12.70 86.78
C ARG A 377 8.27 12.38 86.09
N GLU A 378 9.31 12.08 86.85
CA GLU A 378 10.64 11.76 86.31
C GLU A 378 10.60 10.46 85.49
N VAL A 379 9.93 9.41 85.98
CA VAL A 379 9.76 8.15 85.23
C VAL A 379 8.91 8.36 83.97
N SER A 380 7.81 9.11 84.06
CA SER A 380 6.96 9.39 82.89
C SER A 380 7.63 10.30 81.85
N GLU A 381 8.50 11.23 82.26
CA GLU A 381 9.30 12.04 81.34
C GLU A 381 10.39 11.22 80.66
N ALA A 382 11.07 10.33 81.39
CA ALA A 382 12.06 9.42 80.81
C ALA A 382 11.42 8.44 79.80
N ASP A 383 10.25 7.88 80.11
CA ASP A 383 9.53 7.00 79.19
C ASP A 383 9.02 7.74 77.96
N ARG A 384 8.51 8.97 78.11
CA ARG A 384 8.12 9.82 76.97
C ARG A 384 9.33 10.16 76.09
N GLN A 385 10.47 10.53 76.68
CA GLN A 385 11.69 10.83 75.92
C GLN A 385 12.18 9.60 75.16
N LYS A 386 12.18 8.42 75.79
CA LYS A 386 12.51 7.16 75.12
C LYS A 386 11.55 6.86 73.96
N GLN A 387 10.25 7.06 74.16
CA GLN A 387 9.24 6.88 73.11
C GLN A 387 9.46 7.82 71.94
N VAL A 388 9.73 9.11 72.20
CA VAL A 388 10.03 10.12 71.17
C VAL A 388 11.29 9.75 70.40
N LEU A 389 12.34 9.28 71.08
CA LEU A 389 13.61 8.92 70.46
C LEU A 389 13.48 7.67 69.56
N ILE A 390 12.66 6.69 69.97
CA ILE A 390 12.31 5.53 69.14
C ILE A 390 11.47 5.96 67.93
N LEU A 391 10.45 6.81 68.13
CA LEU A 391 9.61 7.30 67.04
C LEU A 391 10.42 8.10 66.02
N GLU A 392 11.36 8.93 66.48
CA GLU A 392 12.21 9.73 65.62
C GLU A 392 13.20 8.85 64.84
N ALA A 393 13.72 7.79 65.47
CA ALA A 393 14.56 6.80 64.80
C ALA A 393 13.77 5.99 63.75
N GLU A 394 12.54 5.57 64.06
CA GLU A 394 11.64 4.89 63.13
C GLU A 394 11.22 5.79 61.97
N ALA A 395 10.88 7.06 62.24
CA ALA A 395 10.54 8.04 61.22
C ALA A 395 11.71 8.29 60.26
N LYS A 396 12.93 8.47 60.79
CA LYS A 396 14.15 8.62 59.97
C LYS A 396 14.44 7.37 59.14
N ALA A 397 14.26 6.17 59.71
CA ALA A 397 14.45 4.92 59.00
C ALA A 397 13.42 4.72 57.87
N GLN A 398 12.15 5.03 58.13
CA GLN A 398 11.08 5.00 57.13
C GLN A 398 11.30 6.04 56.03
N GLU A 399 11.71 7.25 56.39
CA GLU A 399 12.05 8.29 55.41
C GLU A 399 13.20 7.85 54.50
N SER A 400 14.28 7.30 55.07
CA SER A 400 15.40 6.78 54.27
C SER A 400 14.97 5.62 53.36
N LEU A 401 14.16 4.69 53.86
CA LEU A 401 13.66 3.54 53.10
C LEU A 401 12.78 4.00 51.93
N VAL A 402 11.84 4.93 52.18
CA VAL A 402 10.96 5.47 51.14
C VAL A 402 11.76 6.25 50.11
N ARG A 403 12.76 7.03 50.54
CA ARG A 403 13.66 7.75 49.61
C ARG A 403 14.43 6.78 48.74
N GLU A 404 15.06 5.75 49.30
CA GLU A 404 15.83 4.76 48.55
C GLU A 404 14.95 3.94 47.58
N VAL A 405 13.76 3.50 48.02
CA VAL A 405 12.82 2.77 47.16
C VAL A 405 12.31 3.65 46.02
N LYS A 406 11.97 4.92 46.28
CA LYS A 406 11.54 5.84 45.22
C LYS A 406 12.66 6.21 44.26
N GLU A 407 13.88 6.41 44.76
CA GLU A 407 15.04 6.62 43.89
C GLU A 407 15.33 5.40 43.02
N ALA A 408 15.26 4.19 43.59
CA ALA A 408 15.44 2.95 42.83
C ALA A 408 14.36 2.77 41.75
N GLN A 409 13.09 3.01 42.09
CA GLN A 409 11.98 2.98 41.12
C GLN A 409 12.13 4.04 40.04
N ALA A 410 12.56 5.26 40.38
CA ALA A 410 12.81 6.32 39.41
C ALA A 410 13.98 5.97 38.47
N ARG A 411 15.04 5.33 38.97
CA ARG A 411 16.16 4.85 38.14
C ARG A 411 15.74 3.70 37.22
N GLU A 412 14.90 2.79 37.71
CA GLU A 412 14.38 1.67 36.91
C GLU A 412 13.49 2.18 35.77
N THR A 413 12.56 3.10 36.05
CA THR A 413 11.68 3.69 35.02
C THR A 413 12.48 4.52 34.02
N ALA A 414 13.42 5.34 34.49
CA ALA A 414 14.32 6.10 33.60
C ALA A 414 15.14 5.18 32.68
N SER A 415 15.62 4.04 33.19
CA SER A 415 16.36 3.05 32.40
C SER A 415 15.48 2.35 31.37
N LYS A 416 14.23 2.00 31.73
CA LYS A 416 13.24 1.44 30.80
C LYS A 416 12.89 2.42 29.70
N HIS A 417 12.64 3.69 30.03
CA HIS A 417 12.36 4.72 29.04
C HIS A 417 13.54 4.97 28.12
N ARG A 418 14.77 5.00 28.65
CA ARG A 418 15.98 5.15 27.85
C ARG A 418 16.23 3.96 26.92
N ALA A 419 15.91 2.73 27.36
CA ALA A 419 15.97 1.55 26.50
C ALA A 419 14.94 1.63 25.36
N VAL A 420 13.71 2.02 25.66
CA VAL A 420 12.64 2.20 24.67
C VAL A 420 13.01 3.31 23.67
N GLU A 421 13.51 4.45 24.14
CA GLU A 421 13.99 5.56 23.31
C GLU A 421 15.07 5.09 22.33
N LEU A 422 16.06 4.34 22.82
CA LEU A 422 17.15 3.82 21.99
C LEU A 422 16.63 2.85 20.91
N THR A 423 15.71 1.95 21.28
CA THR A 423 15.09 1.03 20.30
C THR A 423 14.23 1.76 19.27
N THR A 424 13.52 2.80 19.69
CA THR A 424 12.66 3.60 18.82
C THR A 424 13.50 4.41 17.83
N LEU A 425 14.59 5.01 18.30
CA LEU A 425 15.55 5.71 17.45
C LEU A 425 16.22 4.75 16.46
N ALA A 426 16.68 3.58 16.92
CA ALA A 426 17.30 2.58 16.04
C ALA A 426 16.31 2.05 14.97
N GLN A 427 15.04 1.85 15.34
CA GLN A 427 14.00 1.45 14.39
C GLN A 427 13.70 2.56 13.37
N ALA A 428 13.61 3.82 13.83
CA ALA A 428 13.40 4.97 12.96
C ALA A 428 14.58 5.17 11.98
N GLU A 429 15.82 4.97 12.43
CA GLU A 429 17.01 5.01 11.58
C GLU A 429 17.01 3.87 10.56
N HIS A 430 16.65 2.65 10.96
CA HIS A 430 16.53 1.52 10.04
C HIS A 430 15.46 1.77 8.97
N GLU A 431 14.29 2.28 9.35
CA GLU A 431 13.21 2.60 8.42
C GLU A 431 13.59 3.75 7.48
N ALA A 432 14.26 4.79 7.99
CA ALA A 432 14.78 5.88 7.17
C ALA A 432 15.83 5.39 6.16
N ALA A 433 16.76 4.53 6.59
CA ALA A 433 17.76 3.91 5.71
C ALA A 433 17.10 3.01 4.65
N GLY A 434 16.08 2.23 5.03
CA GLY A 434 15.28 1.42 4.12
C GLY A 434 14.59 2.26 3.04
N LYS A 435 13.89 3.33 3.43
CA LYS A 435 13.24 4.27 2.50
C LYS A 435 14.24 4.98 1.60
N GLN A 436 15.42 5.34 2.10
CA GLN A 436 16.48 5.92 1.27
C GLN A 436 17.06 4.91 0.27
N ALA A 437 17.19 3.63 0.66
CA ALA A 437 17.64 2.57 -0.25
C ALA A 437 16.60 2.30 -1.34
N GLU A 438 15.31 2.26 -1.00
CA GLU A 438 14.21 2.15 -1.96
C GLU A 438 14.16 3.35 -2.90
N ALA A 439 14.28 4.58 -2.39
CA ALA A 439 14.35 5.77 -3.23
C ALA A 439 15.53 5.73 -4.21
N LYS A 440 16.71 5.26 -3.77
CA LYS A 440 17.86 5.06 -4.66
C LYS A 440 17.64 3.97 -5.70
N ARG A 441 16.98 2.87 -5.35
CA ARG A 441 16.60 1.82 -6.30
C ARG A 441 15.62 2.36 -7.34
N LEU A 442 14.59 3.09 -6.90
CA LEU A 442 13.62 3.73 -7.78
C LEU A 442 14.29 4.72 -8.74
N LEU A 443 15.22 5.55 -8.26
CA LEU A 443 15.99 6.47 -9.11
C LEU A 443 16.90 5.73 -10.09
N ALA A 444 17.53 4.62 -9.67
CA ALA A 444 18.35 3.80 -10.56
C ALA A 444 17.51 3.10 -11.64
N ASP A 445 16.32 2.63 -11.30
CA ASP A 445 15.37 2.04 -12.26
C ASP A 445 14.77 3.10 -13.19
N ALA A 446 14.51 4.32 -12.68
CA ALA A 446 14.10 5.47 -13.50
C ALA A 446 15.19 5.86 -14.50
N LEU A 447 16.46 5.93 -14.08
CA LEU A 447 17.61 6.18 -14.95
C LEU A 447 17.80 5.08 -16.00
N ARG A 448 17.61 3.80 -15.63
CA ARG A 448 17.62 2.68 -16.57
C ARG A 448 16.49 2.80 -17.60
N ALA A 449 15.29 3.16 -17.16
CA ALA A 449 14.15 3.36 -18.05
C ALA A 449 14.37 4.55 -19.00
N GLU A 450 14.94 5.65 -18.52
CA GLU A 450 15.25 6.84 -19.33
C GLU A 450 16.34 6.55 -20.37
N GLN A 451 17.38 5.80 -20.01
CA GLN A 451 18.42 5.35 -20.94
C GLN A 451 17.93 4.28 -21.93
N ALA A 452 16.97 3.43 -21.53
CA ALA A 452 16.39 2.41 -22.39
C ALA A 452 15.30 2.96 -23.34
N ALA A 453 14.70 4.12 -23.04
CA ALA A 453 13.65 4.76 -23.84
C ALA A 453 14.05 5.01 -25.31
N PRO A 454 15.23 5.56 -25.66
CA PRO A 454 15.63 5.70 -27.06
C PRO A 454 15.84 4.35 -27.76
N GLY A 455 16.37 3.33 -27.06
CA GLY A 455 16.55 1.99 -27.62
C GLY A 455 15.23 1.22 -27.84
N LEU A 456 14.26 1.39 -26.96
CA LEU A 456 12.90 0.84 -27.11
C LEU A 456 12.11 1.55 -28.23
N ALA A 457 12.28 2.87 -28.38
CA ALA A 457 11.70 3.61 -29.49
C ALA A 457 12.30 3.15 -30.84
N GLU A 458 13.62 2.96 -30.93
CA GLU A 458 14.26 2.38 -32.13
C GLU A 458 13.80 0.95 -32.41
N ALA A 459 13.66 0.11 -31.38
CA ALA A 459 13.16 -1.25 -31.54
C ALA A 459 11.70 -1.30 -32.02
N GLN A 460 10.82 -0.46 -31.46
CA GLN A 460 9.42 -0.35 -31.89
C GLN A 460 9.30 0.24 -33.30
N VAL A 461 10.13 1.21 -33.67
CA VAL A 461 10.19 1.70 -35.06
C VAL A 461 10.65 0.59 -35.99
N ARG A 462 11.62 -0.24 -35.60
CA ARG A 462 12.11 -1.36 -36.40
C ARG A 462 11.08 -2.48 -36.54
N GLU A 463 10.33 -2.78 -35.48
CA GLU A 463 9.23 -3.75 -35.49
C GLU A 463 8.03 -3.25 -36.32
N ALA A 464 7.65 -1.99 -36.18
CA ALA A 464 6.64 -1.36 -37.01
C ALA A 464 7.07 -1.31 -38.49
N SER A 465 8.36 -1.08 -38.76
CA SER A 465 8.94 -1.14 -40.10
C SER A 465 8.90 -2.57 -40.66
N ALA A 466 9.21 -3.58 -39.84
CA ALA A 466 9.14 -4.98 -40.24
C ALA A 466 7.70 -5.44 -40.53
N LEU A 467 6.73 -5.04 -39.71
CA LEU A 467 5.30 -5.29 -39.95
C LEU A 467 4.78 -4.54 -41.18
N ALA A 468 5.30 -3.35 -41.48
CA ALA A 468 4.99 -2.62 -42.71
C ALA A 468 5.55 -3.37 -43.94
N ILE A 469 6.78 -3.87 -43.86
CA ILE A 469 7.40 -4.69 -44.91
C ILE A 469 6.65 -6.00 -45.12
N GLU A 470 6.21 -6.68 -44.05
CA GLU A 470 5.42 -7.90 -44.14
C GLU A 470 4.06 -7.64 -44.82
N LYS A 471 3.37 -6.56 -44.44
CA LYS A 471 2.11 -6.16 -45.08
C LYS A 471 2.27 -5.75 -46.53
N VAL A 472 3.38 -5.07 -46.88
CA VAL A 472 3.73 -4.75 -48.27
C VAL A 472 4.07 -6.02 -49.05
N GLY A 473 4.80 -6.98 -48.45
CA GLY A 473 5.11 -8.27 -49.07
C GLY A 473 3.88 -9.16 -49.32
N ILE A 474 2.90 -9.15 -48.41
CA ILE A 474 1.61 -9.85 -48.61
C ILE A 474 0.76 -9.16 -49.69
N ALA A 475 0.82 -7.84 -49.78
CA ALA A 475 0.16 -7.08 -50.85
C ALA A 475 0.83 -7.33 -52.21
N GLU A 476 2.16 -7.39 -52.25
CA GLU A 476 2.94 -7.71 -53.46
C GLU A 476 2.72 -9.15 -53.91
N ALA A 477 2.62 -10.12 -53.00
CA ALA A 477 2.29 -11.52 -53.34
C ALA A 477 0.91 -11.64 -54.01
N ARG A 478 -0.11 -10.92 -53.52
CA ARG A 478 -1.44 -10.87 -54.15
C ARG A 478 -1.42 -10.17 -55.51
N VAL A 479 -0.57 -9.16 -55.69
CA VAL A 479 -0.38 -8.47 -56.97
C VAL A 479 0.39 -9.36 -57.96
N ILE A 480 1.31 -10.22 -57.50
CA ILE A 480 2.04 -11.18 -58.34
C ILE A 480 1.13 -12.31 -58.83
N GLU A 481 0.24 -12.85 -57.97
CA GLU A 481 -0.80 -13.81 -58.40
C GLU A 481 -1.73 -13.20 -59.46
N ALA A 482 -2.19 -11.96 -59.24
CA ALA A 482 -3.05 -11.26 -60.20
C ALA A 482 -2.31 -10.90 -61.52
N LYS A 483 -0.99 -10.65 -61.46
CA LYS A 483 -0.14 -10.38 -62.63
C LYS A 483 0.18 -11.63 -63.44
N ALA A 484 0.34 -12.79 -62.80
CA ALA A 484 0.62 -14.07 -63.46
C ALA A 484 -0.50 -14.48 -64.45
N GLU A 485 -1.75 -14.17 -64.13
CA GLU A 485 -2.92 -14.44 -64.98
C GLU A 485 -3.04 -13.44 -66.16
N ALA A 486 -2.51 -12.21 -66.00
CA ALA A 486 -2.49 -11.19 -67.03
C ALA A 486 -1.28 -11.30 -68.00
N SER A 487 -0.16 -11.86 -67.54
CA SER A 487 1.10 -12.00 -68.30
C SER A 487 1.04 -12.96 -69.50
N LEU A 488 0.01 -13.80 -69.63
CA LEU A 488 -0.22 -14.59 -70.86
C LEU A 488 -0.65 -13.71 -72.06
N LYS A 489 -1.06 -12.45 -71.83
CA LYS A 489 -1.60 -11.57 -72.87
C LYS A 489 -0.68 -10.43 -73.31
N GLN A 490 0.50 -10.25 -72.71
CA GLN A 490 1.28 -9.01 -72.86
C GLN A 490 2.74 -9.23 -73.35
N GLY A 491 3.00 -10.27 -74.13
CA GLY A 491 4.28 -10.48 -74.84
C GLY A 491 4.61 -9.43 -75.92
N SER A 492 3.86 -8.33 -76.01
CA SER A 492 4.05 -7.25 -76.99
C SER A 492 4.64 -5.96 -76.41
N ASN A 493 4.87 -5.87 -75.09
CA ASN A 493 5.35 -4.63 -74.44
C ASN A 493 6.77 -4.70 -73.84
N GLU A 494 7.49 -5.81 -74.03
CA GLU A 494 8.84 -6.01 -73.46
C GLU A 494 9.90 -5.08 -74.05
N ALA A 495 9.67 -4.49 -75.22
CA ALA A 495 10.61 -3.55 -75.85
C ALA A 495 10.63 -2.15 -75.20
N ARG A 496 9.59 -1.76 -74.45
CA ARG A 496 9.47 -0.40 -73.88
C ARG A 496 9.97 -0.30 -72.43
N VAL A 497 9.90 -1.40 -71.68
CA VAL A 497 10.26 -1.45 -70.25
C VAL A 497 11.78 -1.44 -70.04
N LEU A 498 12.57 -1.99 -70.98
CA LEU A 498 14.03 -2.06 -70.87
C LEU A 498 14.72 -0.68 -70.85
N ALA A 499 14.08 0.34 -71.45
CA ALA A 499 14.65 1.69 -71.50
C ALA A 499 14.44 2.48 -70.19
N GLU A 500 13.31 2.29 -69.50
CA GLU A 500 13.01 2.96 -68.22
C GLU A 500 13.76 2.33 -67.03
N THR A 501 14.01 1.02 -67.05
CA THR A 501 14.72 0.32 -65.97
C THR A 501 16.19 0.75 -65.84
N LEU A 502 16.86 1.03 -66.96
CA LEU A 502 18.25 1.49 -66.97
C LEU A 502 18.40 2.92 -66.44
N GLN A 503 17.39 3.78 -66.62
CA GLN A 503 17.42 5.16 -66.13
C GLN A 503 17.10 5.27 -64.63
N ALA A 504 16.26 4.37 -64.11
CA ALA A 504 15.93 4.30 -62.68
C ALA A 504 17.05 3.70 -61.81
N GLN A 505 17.81 2.74 -62.34
CA GLN A 505 18.97 2.16 -61.63
C GLN A 505 20.10 3.17 -61.42
N ALA A 506 20.38 4.02 -62.41
CA ALA A 506 21.44 5.03 -62.31
C ALA A 506 21.17 6.09 -61.23
N GLN A 507 19.91 6.53 -61.07
CA GLN A 507 19.53 7.51 -60.04
C GLN A 507 19.44 6.91 -58.62
N GLY A 508 19.17 5.61 -58.53
CA GLY A 508 19.15 4.87 -57.26
C GLY A 508 20.55 4.67 -56.68
N GLU A 509 21.53 4.33 -57.52
CA GLU A 509 22.92 4.15 -57.09
C GLU A 509 23.58 5.45 -56.64
N GLU A 510 23.27 6.59 -57.27
CA GLU A 510 23.82 7.91 -56.89
C GLU A 510 23.35 8.36 -55.50
N LYS A 511 22.05 8.19 -55.19
CA LYS A 511 21.49 8.53 -53.87
C LYS A 511 21.94 7.58 -52.77
N MET A 512 22.10 6.29 -53.08
CA MET A 512 22.66 5.30 -52.16
C MET A 512 24.14 5.56 -51.89
N GLY A 513 24.90 6.07 -52.85
CA GLY A 513 26.29 6.49 -52.68
C GLY A 513 26.45 7.67 -51.71
N LEU A 514 25.62 8.72 -51.86
CA LEU A 514 25.63 9.88 -50.96
C LEU A 514 25.19 9.55 -49.52
N ALA A 515 24.16 8.70 -49.37
CA ALA A 515 23.70 8.23 -48.05
C ALA A 515 24.73 7.33 -47.34
N ARG A 516 25.46 6.49 -48.10
CA ARG A 516 26.56 5.68 -47.54
C ARG A 516 27.74 6.55 -47.12
N ALA A 517 28.14 7.54 -47.92
CA ALA A 517 29.22 8.44 -47.57
C ALA A 517 28.95 9.22 -46.26
N THR A 518 27.73 9.75 -46.09
CA THR A 518 27.34 10.46 -44.86
C THR A 518 27.19 9.53 -43.64
N ALA A 519 26.69 8.31 -43.83
CA ALA A 519 26.66 7.30 -42.78
C ALA A 519 28.06 6.86 -42.33
N THR A 520 28.99 6.71 -43.27
CA THR A 520 30.39 6.34 -42.96
C THR A 520 31.14 7.49 -42.28
N GLU A 521 30.90 8.74 -42.66
CA GLU A 521 31.48 9.92 -42.00
C GLU A 521 31.00 10.07 -40.55
N SER A 522 29.70 9.88 -40.31
CA SER A 522 29.11 9.94 -38.96
C SER A 522 29.57 8.78 -38.07
N LEU A 523 29.68 7.56 -38.61
CA LEU A 523 30.28 6.43 -37.91
C LEU A 523 31.75 6.68 -37.58
N GLY A 524 32.53 7.20 -38.53
CA GLY A 524 33.94 7.55 -38.31
C GLY A 524 34.14 8.59 -37.22
N ASN A 525 33.28 9.62 -37.16
CA ASN A 525 33.32 10.64 -36.10
C ASN A 525 32.89 10.08 -34.73
N ALA A 526 31.92 9.16 -34.69
CA ALA A 526 31.50 8.50 -33.47
C ALA A 526 32.60 7.56 -32.93
N GLU A 527 33.22 6.77 -33.80
CA GLU A 527 34.34 5.89 -33.45
C GLU A 527 35.57 6.69 -32.99
N ALA A 528 35.91 7.78 -33.68
CA ALA A 528 36.98 8.68 -33.26
C ALA A 528 36.73 9.28 -31.86
N GLY A 529 35.48 9.67 -31.57
CA GLY A 529 35.09 10.17 -30.24
C GLY A 529 35.17 9.12 -29.14
N VAL A 530 34.81 7.87 -29.44
CA VAL A 530 34.91 6.74 -28.48
C VAL A 530 36.37 6.37 -28.23
N VAL A 531 37.19 6.31 -29.29
CA VAL A 531 38.63 6.04 -29.17
C VAL A 531 39.33 7.15 -28.38
N GLN A 532 39.01 8.42 -28.63
CA GLN A 532 39.56 9.55 -27.88
C GLN A 532 39.21 9.47 -26.39
N LYS A 533 37.95 9.18 -26.04
CA LYS A 533 37.52 9.03 -24.64
C LYS A 533 38.18 7.84 -23.96
N LYS A 534 38.36 6.72 -24.69
CA LYS A 534 39.05 5.54 -24.18
C LYS A 534 40.52 5.82 -23.91
N LEU A 535 41.21 6.49 -24.83
CA LEU A 535 42.61 6.88 -24.66
C LEU A 535 42.80 7.90 -23.53
N LEU A 536 41.88 8.85 -23.35
CA LEU A 536 41.89 9.76 -22.20
C LEU A 536 41.66 9.03 -20.87
N ALA A 537 40.71 8.09 -20.82
CA ALA A 537 40.46 7.30 -19.62
C ALA A 537 41.63 6.36 -19.28
N GLU A 538 42.28 5.78 -20.29
CA GLU A 538 43.50 4.98 -20.11
C GLU A 538 44.67 5.85 -19.66
N ALA A 539 44.82 7.07 -20.21
CA ALA A 539 45.84 8.02 -19.77
C ALA A 539 45.64 8.45 -18.31
N GLU A 540 44.43 8.84 -17.91
CA GLU A 540 44.13 9.17 -16.51
C GLU A 540 44.32 7.97 -15.57
N GLY A 541 43.91 6.78 -16.01
CA GLY A 541 44.11 5.54 -15.26
C GLY A 541 45.59 5.20 -15.07
N LEU A 542 46.41 5.44 -16.08
CA LEU A 542 47.86 5.28 -16.02
C LEU A 542 48.50 6.32 -15.11
N VAL A 543 48.11 7.59 -15.19
CA VAL A 543 48.61 8.66 -14.30
C VAL A 543 48.34 8.32 -12.84
N ARG A 544 47.12 7.92 -12.49
CA ARG A 544 46.78 7.50 -11.12
C ARG A 544 47.55 6.25 -10.68
N LYS A 545 47.81 5.31 -11.60
CA LYS A 545 48.66 4.15 -11.31
C LYS A 545 50.11 4.55 -11.06
N PHE A 546 50.68 5.45 -11.86
CA PHE A 546 52.04 5.94 -11.66
C PHE A 546 52.19 6.73 -10.36
N GLU A 547 51.20 7.54 -9.99
CA GLU A 547 51.14 8.21 -8.68
C GLU A 547 51.07 7.21 -7.52
N ALA A 548 50.25 6.16 -7.65
CA ALA A 548 50.19 5.09 -6.65
C ALA A 548 51.52 4.33 -6.53
N ILE A 549 52.20 4.05 -7.65
CA ILE A 549 53.51 3.38 -7.66
C ILE A 549 54.61 4.28 -7.07
N ALA A 550 54.54 5.60 -7.31
CA ALA A 550 55.46 6.56 -6.73
C ALA A 550 55.35 6.64 -5.20
N SER A 551 54.16 6.37 -4.64
CA SER A 551 53.92 6.34 -3.19
C SER A 551 54.40 5.07 -2.47
N LEU A 552 54.84 4.03 -3.21
CA LEU A 552 55.37 2.78 -2.65
C LEU A 552 56.87 2.89 -2.32
N SER A 553 57.32 2.16 -1.29
CA SER A 553 58.74 2.05 -0.93
C SER A 553 59.54 1.24 -1.98
N ASP A 554 60.85 1.47 -2.11
CA ASP A 554 61.67 0.88 -3.18
C ASP A 554 61.65 -0.66 -3.22
N GLN A 555 61.54 -1.34 -2.07
CA GLN A 555 61.37 -2.79 -2.03
C GLN A 555 59.99 -3.26 -2.52
N ALA A 556 58.92 -2.52 -2.17
CA ALA A 556 57.56 -2.85 -2.61
C ALA A 556 57.40 -2.58 -4.12
N ARG A 557 58.03 -1.51 -4.62
CA ARG A 557 58.07 -1.19 -6.05
C ARG A 557 58.80 -2.28 -6.84
N GLY A 558 59.96 -2.74 -6.38
CA GLY A 558 60.70 -3.82 -7.02
C GLY A 558 59.92 -5.15 -7.07
N HIS A 559 59.14 -5.47 -6.04
CA HIS A 559 58.28 -6.66 -6.06
C HIS A 559 57.09 -6.52 -7.02
N GLU A 560 56.45 -5.35 -7.07
CA GLU A 560 55.38 -5.07 -8.03
C GLU A 560 55.89 -5.05 -9.48
N GLU A 561 57.04 -4.44 -9.75
CA GLU A 561 57.68 -4.48 -11.07
C GLU A 561 58.01 -5.90 -11.51
N PHE A 562 58.53 -6.74 -10.60
CA PHE A 562 58.78 -8.15 -10.87
C PHE A 562 57.49 -8.93 -11.15
N ARG A 563 56.43 -8.70 -10.36
CA ARG A 563 55.12 -9.30 -10.58
C ARG A 563 54.52 -8.86 -11.92
N MET A 564 54.63 -7.58 -12.27
CA MET A 564 54.18 -7.05 -13.55
C MET A 564 54.97 -7.63 -14.73
N MET A 565 56.28 -7.82 -14.58
CA MET A 565 57.07 -8.52 -15.59
C MET A 565 56.60 -9.97 -15.79
N LEU A 566 56.33 -10.70 -14.70
CA LEU A 566 55.79 -12.06 -14.79
C LEU A 566 54.40 -12.09 -15.44
N ASP A 567 53.52 -11.17 -15.09
CA ASP A 567 52.18 -11.08 -15.67
C ASP A 567 52.22 -10.69 -17.15
N ASN A 568 53.11 -9.77 -17.54
CA ASN A 568 53.35 -9.45 -18.95
C ASN A 568 53.94 -10.63 -19.72
N SER A 569 54.90 -11.35 -19.14
CA SER A 569 55.45 -12.57 -19.73
C SER A 569 54.37 -13.65 -19.90
N LEU A 570 53.48 -13.80 -18.92
CA LEU A 570 52.36 -14.74 -18.99
C LEU A 570 51.37 -14.33 -20.08
N LYS A 571 51.01 -13.05 -20.17
CA LYS A 571 50.14 -12.52 -21.22
C LYS A 571 50.74 -12.71 -22.62
N GLN A 572 52.02 -12.42 -22.79
CA GLN A 572 52.74 -12.68 -24.04
C GLN A 572 52.74 -14.19 -24.38
N ALA A 573 52.96 -15.05 -23.39
CA ALA A 573 52.91 -16.49 -23.58
C ALA A 573 51.52 -16.95 -24.03
N LEU A 574 50.45 -16.50 -23.34
CA LEU A 574 49.06 -16.83 -23.70
C LEU A 574 48.68 -16.31 -25.09
N ALA A 575 49.02 -15.06 -25.41
CA ALA A 575 48.77 -14.48 -26.74
C ALA A 575 49.53 -15.25 -27.84
N SER A 576 50.76 -15.70 -27.58
CA SER A 576 51.51 -16.53 -28.53
C SER A 576 50.90 -17.92 -28.72
N ILE A 577 50.30 -18.49 -27.66
CA ILE A 577 49.60 -19.78 -27.71
C ILE A 577 48.29 -19.63 -28.50
N GLU A 578 47.54 -18.54 -28.27
CA GLU A 578 46.31 -18.23 -29.00
C GLU A 578 46.60 -18.03 -30.50
N ALA A 579 47.61 -17.22 -30.84
CA ALA A 579 48.06 -17.03 -32.22
C ALA A 579 48.52 -18.37 -32.84
N GLY A 580 49.25 -19.20 -32.08
CA GLY A 580 49.66 -20.54 -32.53
C GLY A 580 48.49 -21.49 -32.78
N LYS A 581 47.42 -21.40 -31.97
CA LYS A 581 46.18 -22.16 -32.13
C LYS A 581 45.41 -21.71 -33.37
N GLU A 582 45.33 -20.41 -33.61
CA GLU A 582 44.66 -19.84 -34.77
C GLU A 582 45.39 -20.18 -36.08
N VAL A 583 46.72 -20.00 -36.11
CA VAL A 583 47.57 -20.46 -37.22
C VAL A 583 47.44 -21.97 -37.43
N SER A 584 47.37 -22.76 -36.35
CA SER A 584 47.16 -24.21 -36.48
C SER A 584 45.78 -24.57 -37.02
N ARG A 585 44.74 -23.80 -36.68
CA ARG A 585 43.38 -23.98 -37.21
C ARG A 585 43.33 -23.65 -38.70
N GLU A 586 43.90 -22.53 -39.12
CA GLU A 586 43.88 -22.15 -40.54
C GLU A 586 44.77 -23.03 -41.38
N ASN A 587 45.93 -23.45 -40.89
CA ASN A 587 46.73 -24.45 -41.59
C ASN A 587 45.98 -25.79 -41.68
N ALA A 588 45.24 -26.21 -40.65
CA ALA A 588 44.41 -27.42 -40.72
C ALA A 588 43.26 -27.27 -41.74
N ASN A 589 42.64 -26.10 -41.82
CA ASN A 589 41.60 -25.80 -42.81
C ASN A 589 42.14 -25.77 -44.24
N VAL A 590 43.34 -25.21 -44.44
CA VAL A 590 44.04 -25.20 -45.73
C VAL A 590 44.41 -26.63 -46.15
N ILE A 591 44.98 -27.44 -45.25
CA ILE A 591 45.31 -28.85 -45.52
C ILE A 591 44.04 -29.66 -45.79
N ALA A 592 42.97 -29.46 -45.01
CA ALA A 592 41.69 -30.14 -45.21
C ALA A 592 41.06 -29.78 -46.56
N SER A 593 41.13 -28.51 -46.96
CA SER A 593 40.64 -28.06 -48.26
C SER A 593 41.51 -28.57 -49.41
N ALA A 594 42.84 -28.60 -49.23
CA ALA A 594 43.77 -29.15 -50.21
C ALA A 594 43.58 -30.66 -50.40
N LEU A 595 43.40 -31.43 -49.32
CA LEU A 595 43.09 -32.87 -49.38
C LEU A 595 41.71 -33.15 -49.96
N ARG A 596 40.71 -32.32 -49.65
CA ARG A 596 39.34 -32.45 -50.20
C ARG A 596 39.31 -32.22 -51.71
N ASN A 597 40.16 -31.34 -52.22
CA ASN A 597 40.22 -30.99 -53.63
C ASN A 597 41.27 -31.79 -54.43
N ALA A 598 42.08 -32.63 -53.78
CA ALA A 598 43.09 -33.45 -54.44
C ALA A 598 42.49 -34.82 -54.85
N ASP A 599 42.52 -35.14 -56.15
CA ASP A 599 42.21 -36.48 -56.65
C ASP A 599 43.39 -37.41 -56.37
N ILE A 600 43.29 -38.22 -55.31
CA ILE A 600 44.31 -39.21 -54.93
C ILE A 600 43.83 -40.60 -55.35
N ASP A 601 44.41 -41.14 -56.42
CA ASP A 601 44.16 -42.52 -56.86
C ASP A 601 45.21 -43.46 -56.25
N LEU A 602 44.80 -44.24 -55.24
CA LEU A 602 45.71 -45.09 -54.46
C LEU A 602 45.79 -46.48 -55.11
N VAL A 603 46.69 -46.64 -56.08
CA VAL A 603 46.88 -47.92 -56.78
C VAL A 603 47.76 -48.86 -55.95
N GLY A 604 47.22 -50.06 -55.68
CA GLY A 604 47.67 -51.04 -54.68
C GLY A 604 49.17 -51.31 -54.53
N GLY A 605 49.60 -51.38 -53.26
CA GLY A 605 50.90 -51.91 -52.82
C GLY A 605 51.29 -51.40 -51.43
N ASP A 606 51.04 -52.22 -50.41
CA ASP A 606 51.42 -52.15 -48.98
C ASP A 606 51.28 -50.80 -48.25
N GLY A 607 50.51 -50.78 -47.15
CA GLY A 607 50.00 -49.60 -46.43
C GLY A 607 51.02 -48.60 -45.83
N GLY A 608 52.31 -48.67 -46.19
CA GLY A 608 53.38 -47.81 -45.70
C GLY A 608 53.37 -46.37 -46.24
N MET A 609 52.79 -46.09 -47.41
CA MET A 609 52.78 -44.73 -47.97
C MET A 609 51.82 -43.78 -47.23
N PHE A 610 50.66 -44.28 -46.77
CA PHE A 610 49.76 -43.49 -45.93
C PHE A 610 50.37 -43.24 -44.55
N GLU A 611 50.98 -44.27 -43.94
CA GLU A 611 51.66 -44.11 -42.66
C GLU A 611 52.86 -43.15 -42.73
N ASN A 612 53.65 -43.19 -43.82
CA ASN A 612 54.77 -42.27 -44.01
C ASN A 612 54.30 -40.84 -44.32
N LEU A 613 53.18 -40.65 -45.02
CA LEU A 613 52.56 -39.33 -45.21
C LEU A 613 52.04 -38.75 -43.88
N VAL A 614 51.34 -39.57 -43.08
CA VAL A 614 50.85 -39.17 -41.75
C VAL A 614 52.01 -38.92 -40.78
N LYS A 615 53.09 -39.71 -40.84
CA LYS A 615 54.32 -39.46 -40.08
C LYS A 615 55.04 -38.19 -40.54
N ALA A 616 55.14 -37.91 -41.85
CA ALA A 616 55.77 -36.68 -42.35
C ALA A 616 54.97 -35.41 -41.98
N VAL A 617 53.64 -35.47 -41.99
CA VAL A 617 52.76 -34.35 -41.59
C VAL A 617 52.78 -34.16 -40.06
N SER A 618 52.94 -35.23 -39.28
CA SER A 618 53.00 -35.15 -37.81
C SER A 618 54.39 -34.82 -37.25
N LEU A 619 55.48 -35.25 -37.88
CA LEU A 619 56.86 -34.98 -37.42
C LEU A 619 57.36 -33.55 -37.71
N GLY A 620 56.64 -32.76 -38.51
CA GLY A 620 56.98 -31.34 -38.74
C GLY A 620 56.77 -30.42 -37.53
N LYS A 621 56.24 -30.93 -36.40
CA LYS A 621 55.80 -30.08 -35.27
C LYS A 621 56.38 -30.42 -33.88
N SER A 622 57.24 -31.42 -33.74
CA SER A 622 57.70 -31.87 -32.41
C SER A 622 59.01 -31.24 -31.92
N ILE A 623 59.82 -30.63 -32.80
CA ILE A 623 61.21 -30.26 -32.46
C ILE A 623 61.40 -28.77 -32.17
N GLU A 624 60.46 -27.89 -32.52
CA GLU A 624 60.66 -26.44 -32.36
C GLU A 624 60.09 -25.88 -31.04
N GLY A 625 59.17 -26.59 -30.40
CA GLY A 625 58.47 -26.10 -29.20
C GLY A 625 59.20 -26.28 -27.86
N PHE A 626 60.18 -27.19 -27.78
CA PHE A 626 60.80 -27.57 -26.49
C PHE A 626 62.24 -27.08 -26.30
N ALA A 627 62.94 -26.67 -27.36
CA ALA A 627 64.37 -26.32 -27.29
C ALA A 627 64.66 -24.82 -27.03
N GLY A 628 63.65 -23.93 -27.12
CA GLY A 628 63.89 -22.49 -27.17
C GLY A 628 63.54 -21.66 -25.92
N LYS A 629 62.94 -22.21 -24.86
CA LYS A 629 62.20 -21.37 -23.89
C LYS A 629 62.49 -21.55 -22.39
N SER A 630 63.49 -22.34 -21.99
CA SER A 630 63.92 -22.37 -20.58
C SER A 630 65.43 -22.20 -20.44
N PRO A 631 65.91 -21.13 -19.78
CA PRO A 631 67.33 -20.90 -19.54
C PRO A 631 67.97 -22.06 -18.74
N ILE A 632 67.22 -22.70 -17.84
CA ILE A 632 67.67 -23.83 -17.02
C ILE A 632 67.89 -25.09 -17.88
N VAL A 633 67.06 -25.30 -18.90
CA VAL A 633 67.20 -26.44 -19.83
C VAL A 633 68.34 -26.20 -20.82
N GLN A 634 68.56 -24.95 -21.24
CA GLN A 634 69.73 -24.55 -22.03
C GLN A 634 71.03 -24.73 -21.25
N GLU A 635 71.07 -24.38 -19.96
CA GLU A 635 72.24 -24.54 -19.10
C GLU A 635 72.58 -26.03 -18.83
N LEU A 636 71.55 -26.87 -18.67
CA LEU A 636 71.70 -28.34 -18.57
C LEU A 636 72.17 -28.97 -19.89
N MET A 637 71.65 -28.51 -21.04
CA MET A 637 72.09 -28.95 -22.37
C MET A 637 73.51 -28.46 -22.69
N GLN A 638 73.92 -27.27 -22.27
CA GLN A 638 75.30 -26.79 -22.40
C GLN A 638 76.27 -27.60 -21.54
N ARG A 639 75.89 -27.92 -20.28
CA ARG A 639 76.74 -28.71 -19.36
C ARG A 639 76.90 -30.16 -19.78
N TYR A 640 75.92 -30.73 -20.48
CA TYR A 640 75.92 -32.16 -20.81
C TYR A 640 76.18 -32.47 -22.29
N LEU A 641 75.87 -31.56 -23.21
CA LEU A 641 75.90 -31.81 -24.65
C LEU A 641 76.69 -30.76 -25.47
N GLY A 642 77.16 -29.66 -24.86
CA GLY A 642 78.22 -28.82 -25.45
C GLY A 642 77.93 -28.17 -26.81
N VAL A 643 76.69 -27.79 -27.12
CA VAL A 643 76.33 -27.11 -28.39
C VAL A 643 75.93 -25.65 -28.13
N ALA A 644 76.53 -24.70 -28.87
CA ALA A 644 76.20 -23.26 -28.86
C ALA A 644 75.39 -22.88 -30.10
N VAL A 645 74.45 -21.92 -29.99
CA VAL A 645 73.59 -21.46 -31.10
C VAL A 645 73.57 -19.93 -31.19
N ALA A 646 73.53 -19.43 -32.45
CA ALA A 646 73.81 -18.07 -32.92
C ALA A 646 72.61 -17.08 -32.92
N GLU A 647 72.92 -15.77 -32.91
CA GLU A 647 71.97 -14.63 -32.96
C GLU A 647 71.46 -14.29 -34.38
N PRO A 648 70.22 -13.77 -34.54
CA PRO A 648 69.73 -13.23 -35.81
C PRO A 648 69.79 -11.68 -35.90
N ALA A 649 70.00 -11.19 -37.14
CA ALA A 649 70.28 -9.80 -37.54
C ALA A 649 69.03 -8.89 -37.78
N PRO A 650 69.16 -7.54 -37.83
CA PRO A 650 68.04 -6.60 -37.88
C PRO A 650 67.55 -6.28 -39.31
N ARG A 651 66.25 -5.98 -39.47
CA ARG A 651 65.61 -5.55 -40.75
C ARG A 651 65.42 -4.03 -40.82
N GLN A 652 65.74 -3.46 -41.98
CA GLN A 652 65.56 -2.05 -42.35
C GLN A 652 64.13 -1.75 -42.85
N ILE A 653 63.67 -0.51 -42.65
CA ILE A 653 62.38 0.04 -43.07
C ILE A 653 62.60 0.87 -44.35
N ALA A 654 61.76 0.70 -45.37
CA ALA A 654 61.75 1.53 -46.57
C ALA A 654 60.50 2.42 -46.61
N GLU A 655 60.72 3.71 -46.85
CA GLU A 655 59.74 4.77 -47.09
C GLU A 655 59.24 4.72 -48.54
N ASP A 656 57.95 5.00 -48.75
CA ASP A 656 57.46 5.64 -49.99
C ASP A 656 56.28 6.54 -49.62
N ALA A 657 56.50 7.85 -49.75
CA ALA A 657 55.55 8.92 -49.49
C ALA A 657 55.19 9.61 -50.82
N GLU A 658 53.92 9.56 -51.21
CA GLU A 658 53.37 10.40 -52.28
C GLU A 658 52.56 11.58 -51.70
N THR A 659 52.68 12.70 -52.38
CA THR A 659 52.43 14.08 -51.97
C THR A 659 50.96 14.53 -51.99
N VAL A 660 50.52 15.26 -50.96
CA VAL A 660 49.22 15.97 -50.88
C VAL A 660 49.37 17.43 -51.32
N PRO A 661 48.48 18.02 -52.15
CA PRO A 661 48.49 19.46 -52.40
C PRO A 661 47.74 20.25 -51.32
N THR A 662 48.37 21.35 -50.89
CA THR A 662 47.84 22.36 -49.96
C THR A 662 46.70 23.18 -50.58
N VAL A 663 45.57 23.32 -49.89
CA VAL A 663 44.56 24.37 -50.15
C VAL A 663 44.55 25.35 -48.97
N SER A 664 44.81 26.61 -49.29
CA SER A 664 44.97 27.75 -48.42
C SER A 664 43.65 28.19 -47.77
N ALA A 665 43.65 28.35 -46.45
CA ALA A 665 42.55 28.96 -45.71
C ALA A 665 42.50 30.48 -45.96
N THR A 666 41.37 30.98 -46.44
CA THR A 666 41.08 32.42 -46.51
C THR A 666 40.25 32.79 -45.28
N VAL A 667 40.82 33.61 -44.41
CA VAL A 667 40.14 34.26 -43.29
C VAL A 667 39.29 35.40 -43.84
N LEU A 668 37.99 35.42 -43.56
CA LEU A 668 37.15 36.61 -43.66
C LEU A 668 36.40 36.79 -42.35
N ASP A 669 36.99 37.68 -41.57
CA ASP A 669 36.40 38.44 -40.47
C ASP A 669 35.34 39.39 -41.03
N SER A 670 34.12 39.37 -40.48
CA SER A 670 33.30 40.59 -40.36
C SER A 670 32.07 40.36 -39.46
N ALA A 671 32.05 41.15 -38.40
CA ALA A 671 30.94 41.45 -37.51
C ALA A 671 29.55 41.63 -38.17
N ARG A 672 28.54 40.96 -37.62
CA ARG A 672 27.35 41.57 -36.98
C ARG A 672 26.47 40.53 -36.30
#